data_AF-A0AA39WRR7-F1
#
_entry.id   AF-A0AA39WRR7-F1
#
_cell.length_a   1.000
_cell.length_b   1.000
_cell.length_c   1.000
_cell.angle_alpha   90.00
_cell.angle_beta   90.00
_cell.angle_gamma   90.00
#
_symmetry.space_group_name_H-M   'P 1'
#
loop_
_entity.id
_entity.type
_entity.pdbx_description
1 polymer ?
#
loop_
_entity_poly.entity_id
_entity_poly.type
_entity_poly.pdbx_seq_one_letter_code
_entity_poly.pdbx_strand_id
1 'polypeptide(L)'
;MGSLFLSDAELVKKDDDHKPKASAMRAPLSIAHVPPRKLLKRIAIALVAGVLIYLFIHNIPTDVPIRDRRRPNYVSEHVHGQPKPMPKMPPHPPDWSKPLKPPKKGKPPPKGPGGGIAPSPSKLYDGPIRFEKLANTLQAISDTRGDYSDNKNVLFAVSSLKSAALLLPVACKMGAELRSYVHFALMSRSDIPIDQLREVNGIDDSCHLIFHDARPNHPITSTEDRFQRAVMRGFYHINSYMHPQAVMVDSSENESELFLEAARVQLRSMKIPLIELPSNGPSKLTWLTKLDSASLASWHKVNIELLIQAAPGTSGNLVRLLKSLVAADFSASAIPHLTIELPNKVDDATSAFLKDFRWPPADAYNPTHVSQLTLRHRIPRNSLTEEESSARFLESFWPANPRYSHVLVLSPQVELSPLFFHYVKYSVLEYMHSNAAVTQQWDSRLFGISLDIPSTHVDASKPFDPPTKKGSSSSDTSSFLWQAPNSNAVLYTGPKWVELHAFVSHLLEFQQTTEKKQSALPSLITNKLVSKRYPSWLEHALKLSRARGYWTLYPSPQTAGKLAVVHNEMYRAPEEYEKEIKREGSVDSVERTLAAGPLLESLPSRGTLPAFDEMPLLLWDGRTTKLRNLDSHAVDYSWEFRRAVGGCEKLMPSELLPRQSARDLFCEKED
;
A
#
# COMPACT_ATOMS: atom_id res chain seq x y z
N MET A 1 70.65 -21.00 10.32
CA MET A 1 69.85 -21.59 11.42
C MET A 1 68.59 -22.16 10.77
N GLY A 2 68.52 -23.39 10.24
CA GLY A 2 68.46 -24.70 10.93
C GLY A 2 67.03 -24.92 11.45
N SER A 3 66.04 -25.40 10.68
CA SER A 3 65.72 -26.75 10.11
C SER A 3 65.11 -27.78 11.08
N LEU A 4 64.15 -28.58 10.57
CA LEU A 4 63.70 -29.96 10.92
C LEU A 4 62.18 -30.03 11.22
N PHE A 5 61.30 -30.51 10.32
CA PHE A 5 61.04 -31.87 9.75
C PHE A 5 60.20 -32.79 10.67
N LEU A 6 59.00 -33.21 10.18
CA LEU A 6 58.55 -34.60 9.84
C LEU A 6 58.23 -35.49 11.07
N SER A 7 57.33 -36.48 11.10
CA SER A 7 56.43 -37.19 10.17
C SER A 7 55.65 -38.21 11.03
N ASP A 8 54.38 -38.53 10.76
CA ASP A 8 53.87 -39.73 10.07
C ASP A 8 53.27 -40.84 10.97
N ALA A 9 52.24 -41.44 10.37
CA ALA A 9 51.84 -42.85 10.43
C ALA A 9 51.18 -43.41 11.72
N GLU A 10 50.18 -44.28 11.68
CA GLU A 10 49.37 -44.87 10.61
C GLU A 10 48.25 -45.69 11.30
N LEU A 11 47.10 -45.78 10.61
CA LEU A 11 46.23 -46.95 10.43
C LEU A 11 45.86 -47.85 11.65
N VAL A 12 44.56 -48.09 11.84
CA VAL A 12 43.88 -49.32 11.36
C VAL A 12 42.38 -49.31 11.75
N LYS A 13 41.57 -49.17 10.70
CA LYS A 13 40.28 -49.82 10.34
C LYS A 13 39.75 -50.93 11.30
N LYS A 14 38.45 -50.89 11.64
CA LYS A 14 37.33 -51.58 10.93
C LYS A 14 36.12 -51.91 11.84
N ASP A 15 34.95 -51.59 11.30
CA ASP A 15 33.56 -52.05 11.52
C ASP A 15 33.23 -53.08 12.61
N ASP A 16 32.11 -52.88 13.32
CA ASP A 16 30.90 -53.68 13.04
C ASP A 16 29.64 -53.09 13.72
N ASP A 17 28.60 -52.92 12.90
CA ASP A 17 27.22 -52.60 13.27
C ASP A 17 26.62 -53.66 14.19
N HIS A 18 25.90 -53.28 15.25
CA HIS A 18 24.73 -54.03 15.73
C HIS A 18 23.73 -53.11 16.46
N LYS A 19 22.56 -52.91 15.83
CA LYS A 19 21.27 -52.74 16.52
C LYS A 19 20.54 -54.08 16.42
N PRO A 20 19.83 -54.54 17.46
CA PRO A 20 18.39 -54.27 17.45
C PRO A 20 17.69 -54.11 18.83
N LYS A 21 16.64 -53.27 18.79
CA LYS A 21 15.29 -53.38 19.39
C LYS A 21 15.07 -53.66 20.90
N ALA A 22 14.43 -52.66 21.51
CA ALA A 22 13.18 -52.70 22.31
C ALA A 22 13.05 -53.68 23.49
N SER A 23 12.86 -53.14 24.69
CA SER A 23 11.74 -53.52 25.57
C SER A 23 11.50 -52.47 26.65
N ALA A 24 10.22 -52.28 26.95
CA ALA A 24 9.72 -51.50 28.07
C ALA A 24 9.85 -52.30 29.38
N MET A 25 10.20 -51.66 30.50
CA MET A 25 9.40 -51.70 31.73
C MET A 25 10.03 -50.88 32.86
N ARG A 26 9.14 -50.31 33.66
CA ARG A 26 9.34 -49.52 34.87
C ARG A 26 10.19 -50.26 35.91
N ALA A 27 11.01 -49.51 36.65
CA ALA A 27 11.50 -49.90 37.97
C ALA A 27 11.32 -48.73 38.96
N PRO A 28 11.11 -49.01 40.26
CA PRO A 28 10.51 -48.08 41.23
C PRO A 28 11.53 -47.25 42.01
N LEU A 29 11.05 -46.16 42.62
CA LEU A 29 11.80 -45.26 43.50
C LEU A 29 12.45 -46.00 44.67
N SER A 30 13.76 -45.82 44.85
CA SER A 30 14.42 -45.96 46.15
C SER A 30 14.85 -44.58 46.67
N ILE A 31 14.43 -44.27 47.89
CA ILE A 31 14.75 -43.04 48.59
C ILE A 31 16.10 -43.23 49.28
N ALA A 32 17.15 -42.61 48.76
CA ALA A 32 18.46 -42.56 49.43
C ALA A 32 18.46 -41.46 50.50
N HIS A 33 18.68 -41.84 51.76
CA HIS A 33 18.89 -40.91 52.87
C HIS A 33 20.18 -40.10 52.68
N VAL A 34 20.03 -38.78 52.53
CA VAL A 34 21.13 -37.81 52.35
C VAL A 34 21.59 -37.29 53.72
N PRO A 35 22.91 -37.22 54.01
CA PRO A 35 23.45 -36.85 55.32
C PRO A 35 23.08 -35.41 55.74
N PRO A 36 22.89 -35.16 57.05
CA PRO A 36 22.17 -34.00 57.61
C PRO A 36 22.82 -32.64 57.32
N ARG A 37 24.12 -32.59 57.02
CA ARG A 37 24.83 -31.35 56.70
C ARG A 37 24.53 -30.80 55.30
N LYS A 38 24.10 -31.65 54.35
CA LYS A 38 23.65 -31.22 53.02
C LYS A 38 22.18 -30.79 53.01
N LEU A 39 21.38 -31.31 53.95
CA LEU A 39 19.97 -30.93 54.11
C LEU A 39 19.83 -29.50 54.64
N LEU A 40 20.61 -29.12 55.65
CA LEU A 40 20.62 -27.75 56.22
C LEU A 40 21.01 -26.68 55.19
N LYS A 41 22.01 -26.95 54.34
CA LYS A 41 22.33 -26.05 53.20
C LYS A 41 21.18 -25.93 52.21
N ARG A 42 20.49 -27.03 51.90
CA ARG A 42 19.34 -27.02 50.98
C ARG A 42 18.13 -26.30 51.56
N ILE A 43 17.88 -26.46 52.86
CA ILE A 43 16.80 -25.74 53.57
C ILE A 43 17.14 -24.24 53.62
N ALA A 44 18.38 -23.87 53.92
CA ALA A 44 18.80 -22.46 53.91
C ALA A 44 18.65 -21.83 52.51
N ILE A 45 19.05 -22.54 51.44
CA ILE A 45 18.85 -22.10 50.06
C ILE A 45 17.36 -21.99 49.72
N ALA A 46 16.54 -22.95 50.15
CA ALA A 46 15.09 -22.91 49.92
C ALA A 46 14.42 -21.74 50.66
N LEU A 47 14.89 -21.40 51.87
CA LEU A 47 14.40 -20.26 52.63
C LEU A 47 14.80 -18.93 51.97
N VAL A 48 16.04 -18.81 51.51
CA VAL A 48 16.50 -17.64 50.76
C VAL A 48 15.74 -17.50 49.45
N ALA A 49 15.53 -18.60 48.70
CA ALA A 49 14.72 -18.59 47.49
C ALA A 49 13.26 -18.22 47.78
N GLY A 50 12.69 -18.72 48.88
CA GLY A 50 11.33 -18.37 49.31
C GLY A 50 11.20 -16.89 49.67
N VAL A 51 12.19 -16.31 50.37
CA VAL A 51 12.22 -14.88 50.69
C VAL A 51 12.40 -14.04 49.43
N LEU A 52 13.23 -14.46 48.48
CA LEU A 52 13.38 -13.77 47.19
C LEU A 52 12.10 -13.82 46.36
N ILE A 53 11.39 -14.96 46.35
CA ILE A 53 10.09 -15.08 45.68
C ILE A 53 9.04 -14.22 46.37
N TYR A 54 9.02 -14.20 47.70
CA TYR A 54 8.11 -13.37 48.48
C TYR A 54 8.35 -11.88 48.21
N LEU A 55 9.61 -11.42 48.27
CA LEU A 55 9.98 -10.05 47.93
C LEU A 55 9.67 -9.72 46.47
N PHE A 56 9.88 -10.67 45.55
CA PHE A 56 9.54 -10.49 44.15
C PHE A 56 8.05 -10.29 43.95
N ILE A 57 7.20 -11.13 44.57
CA ILE A 57 5.73 -11.02 44.49
C ILE A 57 5.22 -9.74 45.16
N HIS A 58 5.80 -9.37 46.31
CA HIS A 58 5.32 -8.23 47.08
C HIS A 58 5.78 -6.87 46.55
N ASN A 59 6.85 -6.83 45.75
CA ASN A 59 7.32 -5.64 45.01
C ASN A 59 6.93 -5.68 43.52
N ILE A 60 5.97 -6.51 43.10
CA ILE A 60 5.36 -6.34 41.76
C ILE A 60 4.49 -5.07 41.84
N PRO A 61 4.83 -3.98 41.13
CA PRO A 61 3.91 -2.85 41.02
C PRO A 61 2.63 -3.34 40.36
N THR A 62 1.48 -3.14 41.01
CA THR A 62 0.16 -3.53 40.46
C THR A 62 -0.37 -2.59 39.38
N ASP A 63 0.44 -1.62 38.92
CA ASP A 63 0.10 -0.67 37.85
C ASP A 63 0.77 -1.05 36.52
N VAL A 64 0.81 -2.34 36.19
CA VAL A 64 1.27 -2.80 34.86
C VAL A 64 0.04 -3.24 34.07
N PRO A 65 -0.45 -2.43 33.10
CA PRO A 65 -1.53 -2.86 32.22
C PRO A 65 -1.11 -4.10 31.40
N ILE A 66 -2.12 -4.85 30.97
CA ILE A 66 -2.00 -6.08 30.18
C ILE A 66 -0.94 -5.89 29.08
N ARG A 67 0.04 -6.79 29.10
CA ARG A 67 1.23 -6.76 28.27
C ARG A 67 0.88 -7.00 26.80
N ASP A 68 0.54 -5.93 26.10
CA ASP A 68 0.54 -5.88 24.64
C ASP A 68 1.95 -6.22 24.12
N ARG A 69 2.03 -7.04 23.07
CA ARG A 69 3.28 -7.43 22.39
C ARG A 69 3.91 -6.26 21.61
N ARG A 70 4.21 -5.11 22.24
CA ARG A 70 5.01 -4.02 21.67
C ARG A 70 6.37 -3.98 22.34
N ARG A 71 7.44 -4.12 21.55
CA ARG A 71 8.84 -4.05 21.98
C ARG A 71 9.38 -2.61 21.88
N PRO A 72 10.50 -2.29 22.56
CA PRO A 72 11.00 -0.93 22.72
C PRO A 72 11.72 -0.43 21.45
N ASN A 73 11.55 0.85 21.15
CA ASN A 73 12.25 1.53 20.07
C ASN A 73 13.66 1.94 20.52
N TYR A 74 14.66 1.62 19.70
CA TYR A 74 15.96 2.26 19.73
C TYR A 74 15.83 3.59 18.97
N VAL A 75 16.08 4.70 19.67
CA VAL A 75 16.19 6.02 19.06
C VAL A 75 17.45 6.01 18.20
N SER A 76 17.29 6.21 16.90
CA SER A 76 18.41 6.47 15.99
C SER A 76 18.93 7.88 16.27
N GLU A 77 20.16 7.93 16.77
CA GLU A 77 20.91 9.12 17.10
C GLU A 77 21.53 9.70 15.83
N HIS A 78 20.98 10.82 15.32
CA HIS A 78 21.72 11.66 14.38
C HIS A 78 21.40 13.17 14.51
N VAL A 79 22.47 13.87 14.90
CA VAL A 79 22.89 15.24 14.58
C VAL A 79 22.29 16.38 15.41
N HIS A 80 23.10 16.80 16.39
CA HIS A 80 23.01 18.02 17.16
C HIS A 80 22.93 19.29 16.29
N GLY A 81 21.78 19.94 16.32
CA GLY A 81 21.65 21.38 16.13
C GLY A 81 20.84 21.94 17.30
N GLN A 82 21.46 22.76 18.14
CA GLN A 82 20.79 23.34 19.31
C GLN A 82 19.51 24.10 18.90
N PRO A 83 18.36 23.90 19.57
CA PRO A 83 17.19 24.74 19.34
C PRO A 83 17.47 26.13 19.92
N LYS A 84 17.53 27.14 19.04
CA LYS A 84 17.49 28.55 19.45
C LYS A 84 16.20 28.82 20.22
N PRO A 85 16.23 29.64 21.30
CA PRO A 85 15.02 30.01 22.01
C PRO A 85 14.09 30.80 21.06
N MET A 86 12.81 30.39 21.01
CA MET A 86 11.80 31.04 20.19
C MET A 86 11.68 32.53 20.54
N PRO A 87 11.50 33.44 19.56
CA PRO A 87 11.15 34.82 19.84
C PRO A 87 9.75 34.87 20.47
N LYS A 88 9.59 35.62 21.57
CA LYS A 88 8.29 35.90 22.18
C LYS A 88 7.37 36.55 21.13
N MET A 89 6.22 35.94 20.88
CA MET A 89 5.15 36.51 20.07
C MET A 89 4.62 37.81 20.71
N PRO A 90 4.32 38.87 19.93
CA PRO A 90 3.64 40.06 20.45
C PRO A 90 2.17 39.75 20.76
N PRO A 91 1.57 40.34 21.80
CA PRO A 91 0.14 40.34 21.96
C PRO A 91 -0.45 41.36 20.98
N HIS A 92 -1.48 40.96 20.24
CA HIS A 92 -2.47 41.75 19.48
C HIS A 92 -2.60 41.30 18.00
N PRO A 93 -3.79 40.84 17.57
CA PRO A 93 -4.11 40.70 16.16
C PRO A 93 -4.35 42.08 15.51
N PRO A 94 -4.16 42.23 14.18
CA PRO A 94 -4.40 43.49 13.49
C PRO A 94 -5.89 43.87 13.52
N ASP A 95 -6.12 45.15 13.82
CA ASP A 95 -7.43 45.79 13.94
C ASP A 95 -8.08 45.99 12.56
N TRP A 96 -9.21 45.29 12.32
CA TRP A 96 -10.02 45.41 11.10
C TRP A 96 -11.33 46.15 11.39
N SER A 97 -11.27 47.31 12.05
CA SER A 97 -12.41 48.20 12.24
C SER A 97 -12.63 49.14 11.03
N LYS A 98 -12.87 48.59 9.83
CA LYS A 98 -13.44 49.36 8.71
C LYS A 98 -14.56 48.55 8.03
N PRO A 99 -15.84 48.94 8.17
CA PRO A 99 -16.93 48.26 7.47
C PRO A 99 -16.89 48.57 5.97
N LEU A 100 -16.98 47.53 5.12
CA LEU A 100 -17.33 47.68 3.72
C LEU A 100 -18.79 48.19 3.62
N LYS A 101 -19.02 49.20 2.76
CA LYS A 101 -20.34 49.80 2.52
C LYS A 101 -21.30 48.78 1.87
N PRO A 102 -22.57 48.66 2.32
CA PRO A 102 -23.56 47.80 1.68
C PRO A 102 -24.14 48.45 0.40
N PRO A 103 -24.60 47.65 -0.58
CA PRO A 103 -25.28 48.15 -1.77
C PRO A 103 -26.69 48.67 -1.45
N LYS A 104 -27.11 49.73 -2.15
CA LYS A 104 -28.39 50.43 -1.98
C LYS A 104 -29.58 49.51 -2.32
N LYS A 105 -30.48 49.28 -1.36
CA LYS A 105 -31.80 48.66 -1.59
C LYS A 105 -32.85 49.71 -1.97
N GLY A 106 -33.65 49.42 -2.99
CA GLY A 106 -34.83 50.19 -3.37
C GLY A 106 -35.95 50.10 -2.33
N LYS A 107 -36.81 51.14 -2.30
CA LYS A 107 -37.92 51.30 -1.36
C LYS A 107 -39.03 50.26 -1.59
N PRO A 108 -39.66 49.70 -0.53
CA PRO A 108 -40.95 49.02 -0.63
C PRO A 108 -42.14 49.97 -0.37
N PRO A 109 -43.35 49.66 -0.88
CA PRO A 109 -44.56 50.48 -0.68
C PRO A 109 -45.22 50.25 0.70
N PRO A 110 -46.10 51.16 1.17
CA PRO A 110 -46.62 51.14 2.54
C PRO A 110 -47.76 50.12 2.73
N LYS A 111 -47.77 49.43 3.88
CA LYS A 111 -48.87 48.59 4.36
C LYS A 111 -49.77 49.37 5.33
N GLY A 112 -51.08 49.26 5.12
CA GLY A 112 -52.12 49.72 6.06
C GLY A 112 -52.22 48.85 7.33
N PRO A 113 -53.04 49.28 8.31
CA PRO A 113 -53.06 48.68 9.64
C PRO A 113 -54.02 47.48 9.69
N GLY A 114 -53.50 46.33 10.07
CA GLY A 114 -54.29 45.13 10.34
C GLY A 114 -53.50 44.21 11.25
N GLY A 115 -53.89 44.14 12.51
CA GLY A 115 -53.28 43.31 13.53
C GLY A 115 -53.40 41.82 13.20
N GLY A 116 -52.29 41.11 13.37
CA GLY A 116 -52.20 39.66 13.27
C GLY A 116 -50.81 39.25 13.71
N ILE A 117 -50.72 38.57 14.84
CA ILE A 117 -49.47 38.09 15.45
C ILE A 117 -48.78 37.14 14.46
N ALA A 118 -47.72 37.62 13.81
CA ALA A 118 -46.82 36.79 13.03
C ALA A 118 -45.64 36.36 13.91
N PRO A 119 -45.18 35.10 13.85
CA PRO A 119 -44.04 34.64 14.64
C PRO A 119 -42.80 35.44 14.24
N SER A 120 -42.10 35.99 15.23
CA SER A 120 -40.88 36.77 15.05
C SER A 120 -39.84 35.99 14.22
N PRO A 121 -39.20 36.60 13.21
CA PRO A 121 -38.09 35.95 12.50
C PRO A 121 -36.98 35.68 13.52
N SER A 122 -36.54 34.43 13.63
CA SER A 122 -35.41 34.05 14.48
C SER A 122 -34.21 34.94 14.14
N LYS A 123 -33.74 35.74 15.09
CA LYS A 123 -32.59 36.61 14.89
C LYS A 123 -31.36 35.72 14.64
N LEU A 124 -30.87 35.74 13.42
CA LEU A 124 -29.61 35.10 13.06
C LEU A 124 -28.47 35.73 13.89
N TYR A 125 -27.65 34.89 14.50
CA TYR A 125 -26.54 35.24 15.36
C TYR A 125 -25.23 35.22 14.56
N ASP A 126 -24.51 36.35 14.55
CA ASP A 126 -23.22 36.52 13.86
C ASP A 126 -22.09 36.91 14.84
N GLY A 127 -22.25 36.60 16.13
CA GLY A 127 -21.27 36.95 17.17
C GLY A 127 -20.02 36.04 17.19
N PRO A 128 -19.13 36.23 18.18
CA PRO A 128 -17.89 35.45 18.28
C PRO A 128 -18.15 33.94 18.37
N ILE A 129 -17.23 33.16 17.82
CA ILE A 129 -17.28 31.70 17.81
C ILE A 129 -16.57 31.18 19.07
N ARG A 130 -17.30 30.43 19.89
CA ARG A 130 -16.78 29.72 21.07
C ARG A 130 -17.19 28.26 21.00
N PHE A 131 -16.27 27.37 21.33
CA PHE A 131 -16.53 25.94 21.45
C PHE A 131 -16.59 25.58 22.94
N GLU A 132 -17.79 25.47 23.48
CA GLU A 132 -17.98 25.26 24.92
C GLU A 132 -17.56 23.86 25.37
N LYS A 133 -17.77 22.86 24.51
CA LYS A 133 -17.58 21.44 24.84
C LYS A 133 -16.32 20.83 24.22
N LEU A 134 -15.81 21.38 23.11
CA LEU A 134 -14.68 20.81 22.37
C LEU A 134 -13.42 20.69 23.23
N ALA A 135 -13.09 21.73 23.99
CA ALA A 135 -11.88 21.77 24.81
C ALA A 135 -11.81 20.60 25.80
N ASN A 136 -12.92 20.30 26.48
CA ASN A 136 -12.99 19.20 27.44
C ASN A 136 -12.74 17.84 26.76
N THR A 137 -13.33 17.63 25.59
CA THR A 137 -13.14 16.38 24.84
C THR A 137 -11.73 16.24 24.25
N LEU A 138 -11.07 17.34 23.88
CA LEU A 138 -9.69 17.33 23.38
C LEU A 138 -8.65 17.18 24.50
N GLN A 139 -8.96 17.60 25.73
CA GLN A 139 -8.09 17.35 26.87
C GLN A 139 -8.15 15.89 27.34
N ALA A 140 -9.29 15.23 27.14
CA ALA A 140 -9.50 13.83 27.53
C ALA A 140 -8.74 12.80 26.68
N ILE A 141 -8.05 13.21 25.61
CA ILE A 141 -7.36 12.31 24.67
C ILE A 141 -5.83 12.26 24.87
N SER A 142 -5.34 12.55 26.07
CA SER A 142 -3.90 12.48 26.40
C SER A 142 -3.24 11.16 25.98
N ASP A 143 -4.00 10.06 26.09
CA ASP A 143 -3.51 8.71 25.83
C ASP A 143 -3.34 8.38 24.34
N THR A 144 -3.92 9.18 23.44
CA THR A 144 -3.83 8.96 21.99
C THR A 144 -2.59 9.60 21.36
N ARG A 145 -1.70 10.18 22.18
CA ARG A 145 -0.48 10.88 21.75
C ARG A 145 -0.77 12.05 20.81
N GLY A 146 -1.88 12.77 21.06
CA GLY A 146 -2.27 13.94 20.30
C GLY A 146 -1.21 15.05 20.24
N ASP A 147 -0.30 15.12 21.22
CA ASP A 147 0.80 16.09 21.25
C ASP A 147 1.87 15.87 20.16
N TYR A 148 1.94 14.66 19.57
CA TYR A 148 2.90 14.33 18.53
C TYR A 148 2.26 14.39 17.15
N SER A 149 2.99 14.91 16.18
CA SER A 149 2.57 14.92 14.76
C SER A 149 2.54 13.52 14.14
N ASP A 150 3.30 12.57 14.70
CA ASP A 150 3.31 11.16 14.30
C ASP A 150 2.55 10.34 15.35
N ASN A 151 1.27 10.11 15.07
CA ASN A 151 0.34 9.43 15.97
C ASN A 151 -0.60 8.50 15.19
N LYS A 152 -1.58 7.93 15.89
CA LYS A 152 -2.55 6.98 15.32
C LYS A 152 -3.96 7.53 15.20
N ASN A 153 -4.12 8.84 15.23
CA ASN A 153 -5.43 9.49 15.32
C ASN A 153 -6.05 9.62 13.93
N VAL A 154 -7.26 9.10 13.76
CA VAL A 154 -8.08 9.23 12.55
C VAL A 154 -9.41 9.87 12.94
N LEU A 155 -9.84 10.87 12.18
CA LEU A 155 -11.04 11.64 12.49
C LEU A 155 -12.15 11.39 11.48
N PHE A 156 -13.34 11.04 11.94
CA PHE A 156 -14.58 11.19 11.19
C PHE A 156 -15.22 12.52 11.58
N ALA A 157 -15.59 13.34 10.60
CA ALA A 157 -16.21 14.64 10.86
C ALA A 157 -17.51 14.77 10.08
N VAL A 158 -18.56 15.23 10.75
CA VAL A 158 -19.90 15.39 10.16
C VAL A 158 -20.55 16.67 10.62
N SER A 159 -21.40 17.24 9.77
CA SER A 159 -22.28 18.36 10.14
C SER A 159 -23.75 17.94 10.12
N SER A 160 -24.14 17.04 9.23
CA SER A 160 -25.49 16.53 9.09
C SER A 160 -25.73 15.28 9.94
N LEU A 161 -26.92 15.20 10.53
CA LEU A 161 -27.36 14.01 11.28
C LEU A 161 -27.55 12.80 10.35
N LYS A 162 -27.92 13.05 9.08
CA LYS A 162 -28.05 11.98 8.08
C LYS A 162 -26.69 11.35 7.77
N SER A 163 -25.67 12.20 7.57
CA SER A 163 -24.29 11.77 7.36
C SER A 163 -23.71 11.09 8.60
N ALA A 164 -24.08 11.56 9.80
CA ALA A 164 -23.71 10.90 11.05
C ALA A 164 -24.21 9.44 11.09
N ALA A 165 -25.46 9.19 10.73
CA ALA A 165 -26.03 7.84 10.70
C ALA A 165 -25.35 6.91 9.68
N LEU A 166 -24.80 7.46 8.60
CA LEU A 166 -24.05 6.71 7.59
C LEU A 166 -22.60 6.41 8.01
N LEU A 167 -21.93 7.36 8.66
CA LEU A 167 -20.51 7.23 9.01
C LEU A 167 -20.25 6.56 10.36
N LEU A 168 -21.16 6.65 11.32
CA LEU A 168 -20.98 6.03 12.64
C LEU A 168 -20.73 4.51 12.56
N PRO A 169 -21.49 3.72 11.78
CA PRO A 169 -21.19 2.29 11.63
C PRO A 169 -19.81 2.00 11.03
N VAL A 170 -19.35 2.83 10.08
CA VAL A 170 -18.03 2.69 9.45
C VAL A 170 -16.92 3.03 10.44
N ALA A 171 -17.07 4.14 11.17
CA ALA A 171 -16.16 4.53 12.24
C ALA A 171 -16.09 3.45 13.31
N CYS A 172 -17.23 2.91 13.70
CA CYS A 172 -17.32 1.84 14.69
C CYS A 172 -16.56 0.59 14.27
N LYS A 173 -16.77 0.16 13.03
CA LYS A 173 -16.06 -0.98 12.43
C LYS A 173 -14.56 -0.73 12.39
N MET A 174 -14.12 0.49 12.06
CA MET A 174 -12.70 0.86 12.10
C MET A 174 -12.13 0.84 13.53
N GLY A 175 -12.90 1.32 14.51
CA GLY A 175 -12.52 1.27 15.93
C GLY A 175 -12.35 -0.17 16.43
N ALA A 176 -13.22 -1.08 15.98
CA ALA A 176 -13.14 -2.49 16.31
C ALA A 176 -11.90 -3.21 15.75
N GLU A 177 -11.26 -2.68 14.70
CA GLU A 177 -9.99 -3.24 14.19
C GLU A 177 -8.77 -2.90 15.07
N LEU A 178 -8.89 -1.91 15.97
CA LEU A 178 -7.84 -1.49 16.91
C LEU A 178 -6.49 -1.11 16.26
N ARG A 179 -6.50 -0.75 14.97
CA ARG A 179 -5.30 -0.31 14.22
C ARG A 179 -4.98 1.17 14.42
N SER A 180 -6.01 1.98 14.68
CA SER A 180 -5.96 3.44 14.82
C SER A 180 -6.86 3.88 15.98
N TYR A 181 -6.57 5.04 16.58
CA TYR A 181 -7.48 5.72 17.50
C TYR A 181 -8.51 6.47 16.67
N VAL A 182 -9.77 6.06 16.75
CA VAL A 182 -10.85 6.61 15.92
C VAL A 182 -11.62 7.66 16.71
N HIS A 183 -11.65 8.86 16.14
CA HIS A 183 -12.31 10.03 16.69
C HIS A 183 -13.52 10.39 15.83
N PHE A 184 -14.59 10.87 16.45
CA PHE A 184 -15.81 11.30 15.76
C PHE A 184 -16.17 12.72 16.21
N ALA A 185 -16.10 13.70 15.31
CA ALA A 185 -16.43 15.10 15.58
C ALA A 185 -17.76 15.50 14.95
N LEU A 186 -18.65 16.05 15.79
CA LEU A 186 -19.90 16.67 15.35
C LEU A 186 -19.70 18.18 15.21
N MET A 187 -19.88 18.69 14.00
CA MET A 187 -19.72 20.10 13.61
C MET A 187 -21.03 20.65 13.02
N SER A 188 -22.14 20.37 13.70
CA SER A 188 -23.50 20.62 13.20
C SER A 188 -24.08 21.99 13.59
N ARG A 189 -25.12 22.42 12.87
CA ARG A 189 -26.06 23.48 13.28
C ARG A 189 -27.18 22.98 14.19
N SER A 190 -27.29 21.67 14.42
CA SER A 190 -28.27 21.07 15.32
C SER A 190 -27.83 21.09 16.79
N ASP A 191 -28.80 21.13 17.71
CA ASP A 191 -28.55 21.15 19.16
C ASP A 191 -28.76 19.78 19.83
N ILE A 192 -28.70 18.69 19.06
CA ILE A 192 -28.86 17.33 19.60
C ILE A 192 -27.67 16.98 20.50
N PRO A 193 -27.87 16.54 21.76
CA PRO A 193 -26.77 16.06 22.60
C PRO A 193 -26.03 14.86 21.97
N ILE A 194 -24.71 14.77 22.15
CA ILE A 194 -23.93 13.65 21.60
C ILE A 194 -24.40 12.31 22.17
N ASP A 195 -24.81 12.27 23.44
CA ASP A 195 -25.31 11.05 24.09
C ASP A 195 -26.57 10.54 23.39
N GLN A 196 -27.50 11.45 23.04
CA GLN A 196 -28.68 11.11 22.26
C GLN A 196 -28.32 10.64 20.84
N LEU A 197 -27.30 11.23 20.21
CA LEU A 197 -26.82 10.77 18.90
C LEU A 197 -26.27 9.34 18.97
N ARG A 198 -25.56 8.99 20.06
CA ARG A 198 -25.05 7.63 20.30
C ARG A 198 -26.20 6.63 20.47
N GLU A 199 -27.17 6.95 21.33
CA GLU A 199 -28.33 6.10 21.61
C GLU A 199 -29.15 5.81 20.35
N VAL A 200 -29.45 6.84 19.55
CA VAL A 200 -30.26 6.70 18.32
C VAL A 200 -29.56 5.83 17.27
N ASN A 201 -28.24 5.84 17.23
CA ASN A 201 -27.46 5.03 16.28
C ASN A 201 -27.02 3.67 16.85
N GLY A 202 -27.47 3.31 18.07
CA GLY A 202 -27.11 2.05 18.72
C GLY A 202 -25.61 1.92 19.00
N ILE A 203 -24.92 3.03 19.25
CA ILE A 203 -23.48 3.05 19.55
C ILE A 203 -23.29 2.89 21.05
N ASP A 204 -22.68 1.78 21.45
CA ASP A 204 -22.29 1.49 22.83
C ASP A 204 -20.77 1.65 23.05
N ASP A 205 -20.31 1.42 24.27
CA ASP A 205 -18.88 1.51 24.60
C ASP A 205 -18.03 0.41 23.95
N SER A 206 -18.64 -0.64 23.36
CA SER A 206 -17.92 -1.65 22.56
C SER A 206 -17.35 -1.05 21.26
N CYS A 207 -17.98 0.03 20.81
CA CYS A 207 -17.56 0.84 19.70
C CYS A 207 -16.46 1.79 20.17
N HIS A 208 -15.19 1.38 20.06
CA HIS A 208 -13.97 2.08 20.51
C HIS A 208 -13.79 3.46 19.81
N LEU A 209 -14.70 4.40 20.06
CA LEU A 209 -14.85 5.69 19.42
C LEU A 209 -14.78 6.81 20.45
N ILE A 210 -13.96 7.81 20.15
CA ILE A 210 -13.81 9.00 20.97
C ILE A 210 -14.61 10.14 20.34
N PHE A 211 -15.59 10.69 21.07
CA PHE A 211 -16.48 11.71 20.53
C PHE A 211 -16.01 13.12 20.88
N HIS A 212 -16.15 14.04 19.92
CA HIS A 212 -15.82 15.44 20.05
C HIS A 212 -17.02 16.31 19.66
N ASP A 213 -17.41 17.21 20.56
CA ASP A 213 -18.44 18.21 20.28
C ASP A 213 -17.79 19.51 19.79
N ALA A 214 -17.66 19.63 18.48
CA ALA A 214 -17.05 20.77 17.81
C ALA A 214 -18.10 21.78 17.31
N ARG A 215 -19.31 21.79 17.90
CA ARG A 215 -20.35 22.76 17.57
C ARG A 215 -20.04 24.14 18.17
N PRO A 216 -20.29 25.23 17.42
CA PRO A 216 -20.15 26.58 17.97
C PRO A 216 -21.31 26.91 18.91
N ASN A 217 -21.12 27.89 19.80
CA ASN A 217 -22.20 28.51 20.54
C ASN A 217 -23.29 29.05 19.58
N HIS A 218 -24.56 28.90 19.98
CA HIS A 218 -25.73 29.20 19.15
C HIS A 218 -25.71 28.52 17.75
N PRO A 219 -25.67 27.17 17.69
CA PRO A 219 -25.52 26.46 16.42
C PRO A 219 -26.75 26.61 15.51
N ILE A 220 -27.96 26.58 16.08
CA ILE A 220 -29.24 26.68 15.34
C ILE A 220 -29.40 28.06 14.68
N THR A 221 -29.08 29.13 15.41
CA THR A 221 -29.28 30.50 14.96
C THR A 221 -28.07 31.10 14.25
N SER A 222 -26.99 30.36 14.04
CA SER A 222 -25.79 30.87 13.37
C SER A 222 -26.07 31.27 11.92
N THR A 223 -25.49 32.38 11.48
CA THR A 223 -25.36 32.72 10.05
C THR A 223 -24.50 31.68 9.31
N GLU A 224 -24.66 31.60 7.99
CA GLU A 224 -23.92 30.67 7.12
C GLU A 224 -22.41 30.96 7.12
N ASP A 225 -22.03 32.23 6.93
CA ASP A 225 -20.62 32.66 6.99
C ASP A 225 -19.98 32.35 8.34
N ARG A 226 -20.72 32.56 9.44
CA ARG A 226 -20.24 32.22 10.78
C ARG A 226 -20.08 30.72 10.94
N PHE A 227 -21.00 29.93 10.40
CA PHE A 227 -20.92 28.47 10.46
C PHE A 227 -19.69 27.96 9.71
N GLN A 228 -19.41 28.43 8.49
CA GLN A 228 -18.19 28.07 7.75
C GLN A 228 -16.92 28.42 8.52
N ARG A 229 -16.84 29.65 9.07
CA ARG A 229 -15.71 30.06 9.93
C ARG A 229 -15.58 29.19 11.17
N ALA A 230 -16.70 28.77 11.76
CA ALA A 230 -16.69 27.88 12.92
C ALA A 230 -16.16 26.48 12.55
N VAL A 231 -16.57 25.93 11.40
CA VAL A 231 -16.02 24.65 10.91
C VAL A 231 -14.51 24.75 10.70
N MET A 232 -14.03 25.79 10.03
CA MET A 232 -12.59 26.02 9.85
C MET A 232 -11.85 26.10 11.19
N ARG A 233 -12.39 26.86 12.14
CA ARG A 233 -11.77 27.03 13.46
C ARG A 233 -11.82 25.76 14.31
N GLY A 234 -12.87 24.95 14.19
CA GLY A 234 -12.98 23.66 14.85
C GLY A 234 -11.90 22.69 14.39
N PHE A 235 -11.70 22.57 13.06
CA PHE A 235 -10.59 21.76 12.52
C PHE A 235 -9.21 22.28 12.95
N TYR A 236 -9.03 23.60 13.03
CA TYR A 236 -7.79 24.19 13.54
C TYR A 236 -7.51 23.75 14.99
N HIS A 237 -8.51 23.80 15.87
CA HIS A 237 -8.36 23.36 17.26
C HIS A 237 -8.10 21.86 17.34
N ILE A 238 -8.87 21.05 16.61
CA ILE A 238 -8.64 19.60 16.56
C ILE A 238 -7.22 19.29 16.09
N ASN A 239 -6.73 19.92 15.03
CA ASN A 239 -5.36 19.70 14.57
C ASN A 239 -4.31 20.11 15.61
N SER A 240 -4.53 21.21 16.32
CA SER A 240 -3.57 21.73 17.31
C SER A 240 -3.37 20.81 18.53
N TYR A 241 -4.37 19.98 18.87
CA TYR A 241 -4.34 19.11 20.05
C TYR A 241 -4.28 17.61 19.71
N MET A 242 -4.83 17.19 18.57
CA MET A 242 -4.99 15.78 18.19
C MET A 242 -4.10 15.38 17.03
N HIS A 243 -3.69 16.32 16.16
CA HIS A 243 -2.93 16.09 14.93
C HIS A 243 -3.44 14.85 14.14
N PRO A 244 -4.67 14.87 13.58
CA PRO A 244 -5.21 13.72 12.86
C PRO A 244 -4.37 13.39 11.62
N GLN A 245 -4.11 12.10 11.43
CA GLN A 245 -3.40 11.57 10.26
C GLN A 245 -4.27 11.58 9.01
N ALA A 246 -5.59 11.46 9.17
CA ALA A 246 -6.58 11.59 8.10
C ALA A 246 -7.93 12.04 8.66
N VAL A 247 -8.71 12.73 7.83
CA VAL A 247 -10.09 13.13 8.12
C VAL A 247 -11.02 12.53 7.09
N MET A 248 -12.10 11.90 7.53
CA MET A 248 -13.14 11.29 6.70
C MET A 248 -14.44 12.07 6.82
N VAL A 249 -15.05 12.39 5.68
CA VAL A 249 -16.34 13.10 5.60
C VAL A 249 -17.23 12.41 4.57
N ASP A 250 -18.55 12.57 4.73
CA ASP A 250 -19.53 12.15 3.74
C ASP A 250 -19.62 13.22 2.67
N SER A 251 -19.34 12.87 1.42
CA SER A 251 -19.43 13.78 0.28
C SER A 251 -20.71 13.62 -0.53
N SER A 252 -21.68 12.86 -0.02
CA SER A 252 -23.01 12.76 -0.61
C SER A 252 -23.85 14.01 -0.32
N GLU A 253 -24.99 14.13 -1.00
CA GLU A 253 -25.98 15.20 -0.80
C GLU A 253 -26.59 15.23 0.62
N ASN A 254 -26.32 14.21 1.44
CA ASN A 254 -26.78 14.17 2.83
C ASN A 254 -26.02 15.15 3.74
N GLU A 255 -24.81 15.54 3.35
CA GLU A 255 -23.94 16.42 4.13
C GLU A 255 -24.13 17.88 3.73
N SER A 256 -23.81 18.80 4.65
CA SER A 256 -23.90 20.24 4.37
C SER A 256 -22.80 20.69 3.41
N GLU A 257 -23.18 21.30 2.29
CA GLU A 257 -22.23 21.87 1.32
C GLU A 257 -21.30 22.91 1.96
N LEU A 258 -21.84 23.81 2.79
CA LEU A 258 -21.07 24.80 3.55
C LEU A 258 -19.99 24.16 4.43
N PHE A 259 -20.29 23.00 5.03
CA PHE A 259 -19.34 22.24 5.83
C PHE A 259 -18.25 21.64 4.95
N LEU A 260 -18.60 21.01 3.82
CA LEU A 260 -17.66 20.40 2.89
C LEU A 260 -16.69 21.42 2.30
N GLU A 261 -17.18 22.59 1.89
CA GLU A 261 -16.34 23.69 1.40
C GLU A 261 -15.34 24.15 2.46
N ALA A 262 -15.82 24.41 3.68
CA ALA A 262 -14.97 24.82 4.80
C ALA A 262 -13.93 23.75 5.17
N ALA A 263 -14.31 22.47 5.15
CA ALA A 263 -13.43 21.34 5.40
C ALA A 263 -12.33 21.24 4.34
N ARG A 264 -12.68 21.29 3.04
CA ARG A 264 -11.74 21.24 1.92
C ARG A 264 -10.70 22.35 2.00
N VAL A 265 -11.12 23.58 2.29
CA VAL A 265 -10.22 24.74 2.40
C VAL A 265 -9.28 24.58 3.60
N GLN A 266 -9.85 24.31 4.78
CA GLN A 266 -9.08 24.27 6.01
C GLN A 266 -8.10 23.09 6.06
N LEU A 267 -8.53 21.87 5.70
CA LEU A 267 -7.68 20.68 5.76
C LEU A 267 -6.57 20.71 4.71
N ARG A 268 -6.84 21.26 3.52
CA ARG A 268 -5.80 21.51 2.50
C ARG A 268 -4.73 22.46 3.03
N SER A 269 -5.12 23.54 3.72
CA SER A 269 -4.16 24.49 4.31
C SER A 269 -3.26 23.84 5.37
N MET A 270 -3.79 22.87 6.11
CA MET A 270 -3.07 22.14 7.17
C MET A 270 -2.33 20.90 6.64
N LYS A 271 -2.44 20.58 5.34
CA LYS A 271 -1.86 19.40 4.68
C LYS A 271 -2.33 18.06 5.28
N ILE A 272 -3.56 18.02 5.78
CA ILE A 272 -4.19 16.81 6.31
C ILE A 272 -5.01 16.17 5.18
N PRO A 273 -4.86 14.85 4.92
CA PRO A 273 -5.64 14.21 3.86
C PRO A 273 -7.12 14.13 4.25
N LEU A 274 -7.95 14.71 3.39
CA LEU A 274 -9.41 14.66 3.47
C LEU A 274 -9.94 13.54 2.57
N ILE A 275 -10.48 12.48 3.15
CA ILE A 275 -11.08 11.36 2.45
C ILE A 275 -12.59 11.59 2.34
N GLU A 276 -13.03 11.87 1.13
CA GLU A 276 -14.42 12.13 0.80
C GLU A 276 -15.10 10.82 0.39
N LEU A 277 -16.08 10.37 1.18
CA LEU A 277 -16.81 9.14 0.93
C LEU A 277 -18.03 9.46 0.05
N PRO A 278 -18.12 8.93 -1.18
CA PRO A 278 -19.23 9.25 -2.08
C PRO A 278 -20.54 8.62 -1.60
N SER A 279 -21.64 8.90 -2.31
CA SER A 279 -22.91 8.20 -2.10
C SER A 279 -22.72 6.68 -2.17
N ASN A 280 -23.23 5.96 -1.17
CA ASN A 280 -22.97 4.52 -0.96
C ASN A 280 -21.48 4.14 -0.75
N GLY A 281 -20.62 5.12 -0.49
CA GLY A 281 -19.21 4.95 -0.10
C GLY A 281 -19.06 4.04 1.13
N PRO A 282 -19.87 4.19 2.20
CA PRO A 282 -19.82 3.29 3.36
C PRO A 282 -19.94 1.80 3.03
N SER A 283 -20.73 1.41 2.02
CA SER A 283 -20.83 0.00 1.61
C SER A 283 -19.67 -0.41 0.69
N LYS A 284 -19.32 0.43 -0.29
CA LYS A 284 -18.28 0.15 -1.29
C LYS A 284 -16.85 0.17 -0.74
N LEU A 285 -16.56 1.12 0.15
CA LEU A 285 -15.23 1.40 0.71
C LEU A 285 -15.07 0.80 2.11
N THR A 286 -15.80 -0.27 2.42
CA THR A 286 -15.70 -0.95 3.72
C THR A 286 -14.27 -1.44 4.01
N TRP A 287 -13.44 -1.68 2.98
CA TRP A 287 -12.03 -2.07 3.15
C TRP A 287 -11.16 -0.96 3.77
N LEU A 288 -11.59 0.31 3.69
CA LEU A 288 -10.93 1.45 4.33
C LEU A 288 -10.77 1.24 5.84
N THR A 289 -11.73 0.57 6.48
CA THR A 289 -11.69 0.31 7.93
C THR A 289 -10.53 -0.58 8.35
N LYS A 290 -9.96 -1.34 7.41
CA LYS A 290 -8.84 -2.25 7.66
C LYS A 290 -7.49 -1.56 7.62
N LEU A 291 -7.40 -0.32 7.12
CA LEU A 291 -6.15 0.43 7.03
C LEU A 291 -5.76 1.05 8.37
N ASP A 292 -4.46 1.28 8.55
CA ASP A 292 -3.93 2.04 9.69
C ASP A 292 -3.77 3.53 9.38
N SER A 293 -3.47 4.31 10.42
CA SER A 293 -3.32 5.76 10.32
C SER A 293 -2.25 6.22 9.32
N ALA A 294 -1.12 5.51 9.23
CA ALA A 294 -0.03 5.85 8.32
C ALA A 294 -0.39 5.60 6.84
N SER A 295 -1.11 4.52 6.57
CA SER A 295 -1.69 4.25 5.25
C SER A 295 -2.65 5.38 4.85
N LEU A 296 -3.57 5.75 5.74
CA LEU A 296 -4.54 6.82 5.50
C LEU A 296 -3.86 8.19 5.33
N ALA A 297 -2.75 8.45 6.04
CA ALA A 297 -1.93 9.65 5.87
C ALA A 297 -1.31 9.77 4.47
N SER A 298 -1.21 8.66 3.75
CA SER A 298 -0.65 8.58 2.39
C SER A 298 -1.72 8.48 1.31
N TRP A 299 -3.00 8.56 1.67
CA TRP A 299 -4.14 8.36 0.76
C TRP A 299 -4.05 9.15 -0.55
N HIS A 300 -3.80 10.46 -0.46
CA HIS A 300 -3.69 11.38 -1.62
C HIS A 300 -2.27 11.52 -2.17
N LYS A 301 -1.26 10.91 -1.53
CA LYS A 301 0.13 10.97 -2.00
C LYS A 301 0.37 9.97 -3.11
N VAL A 302 -0.26 8.79 -3.01
CA VAL A 302 -0.12 7.68 -3.96
C VAL A 302 -0.74 8.03 -5.31
N ASN A 303 0.08 8.09 -6.35
CA ASN A 303 -0.30 8.22 -7.75
C ASN A 303 -0.02 6.91 -8.49
N ILE A 304 -0.97 6.47 -9.32
CA ILE A 304 -0.84 5.26 -10.12
C ILE A 304 -1.13 5.66 -11.56
N GLU A 305 -0.23 5.31 -12.48
CA GLU A 305 -0.42 5.53 -13.92
C GLU A 305 -0.68 4.19 -14.62
N LEU A 306 -1.57 4.19 -15.61
CA LEU A 306 -1.89 3.02 -16.40
C LEU A 306 -1.04 3.03 -17.67
N LEU A 307 -0.34 1.94 -17.94
CA LEU A 307 0.48 1.76 -19.13
C LEU A 307 -0.01 0.55 -19.92
N ILE A 308 -0.43 0.78 -21.17
CA ILE A 308 -0.87 -0.28 -22.09
C ILE A 308 0.07 -0.32 -23.30
N GLN A 309 0.63 -1.50 -23.58
CA GLN A 309 1.40 -1.74 -24.80
C GLN A 309 0.51 -2.43 -25.85
N ALA A 310 0.03 -1.69 -26.84
CA ALA A 310 -0.81 -2.24 -27.89
C ALA A 310 0.02 -2.96 -28.97
N ALA A 311 -0.52 -4.06 -29.50
CA ALA A 311 0.06 -4.82 -30.60
C ALA A 311 -0.76 -4.63 -31.89
N PRO A 312 -0.15 -4.80 -33.08
CA PRO A 312 -0.88 -4.73 -34.34
C PRO A 312 -1.82 -5.94 -34.50
N GLY A 313 -3.03 -5.73 -35.02
CA GLY A 313 -4.01 -6.79 -35.25
C GLY A 313 -4.75 -7.28 -33.99
N THR A 314 -4.66 -6.59 -32.86
CA THR A 314 -5.32 -6.96 -31.58
C THR A 314 -6.41 -5.97 -31.17
N SER A 315 -7.12 -5.39 -32.13
CA SER A 315 -8.12 -4.35 -31.90
C SER A 315 -9.22 -4.76 -30.91
N GLY A 316 -9.78 -5.97 -31.05
CA GLY A 316 -10.84 -6.48 -30.16
C GLY A 316 -10.41 -6.57 -28.69
N ASN A 317 -9.20 -7.08 -28.45
CA ASN A 317 -8.61 -7.21 -27.11
C ASN A 317 -8.43 -5.84 -26.44
N LEU A 318 -7.79 -4.90 -27.15
CA LEU A 318 -7.58 -3.55 -26.64
C LEU A 318 -8.91 -2.84 -26.35
N VAL A 319 -9.89 -2.95 -27.24
CA VAL A 319 -11.21 -2.35 -27.05
C VAL A 319 -11.92 -2.92 -25.82
N ARG A 320 -11.83 -4.25 -25.58
CA ARG A 320 -12.37 -4.88 -24.37
C ARG A 320 -11.70 -4.35 -23.11
N LEU A 321 -10.37 -4.27 -23.08
CA LEU A 321 -9.63 -3.71 -21.96
C LEU A 321 -10.08 -2.26 -21.67
N LEU A 322 -10.12 -1.40 -22.70
CA LEU A 322 -10.53 0.00 -22.54
C LEU A 322 -11.98 0.14 -22.06
N LYS A 323 -12.90 -0.72 -22.53
CA LYS A 323 -14.28 -0.78 -22.00
C LYS A 323 -14.32 -1.19 -20.53
N SER A 324 -13.52 -2.19 -20.14
CA SER A 324 -13.43 -2.62 -18.73
C SER A 324 -12.87 -1.53 -17.82
N LEU A 325 -11.91 -0.72 -18.30
CA LEU A 325 -11.38 0.43 -17.59
C LEU A 325 -12.43 1.54 -17.41
N VAL A 326 -13.24 1.80 -18.44
CA VAL A 326 -14.34 2.78 -18.34
C VAL A 326 -15.41 2.33 -17.33
N ALA A 327 -15.68 1.03 -17.25
CA ALA A 327 -16.65 0.46 -16.30
C ALA A 327 -16.14 0.36 -14.85
N ALA A 328 -14.86 0.68 -14.60
CA ALA A 328 -14.26 0.52 -13.28
C ALA A 328 -14.63 1.63 -12.29
N ASP A 329 -14.73 1.25 -11.02
CA ASP A 329 -15.05 2.15 -9.92
C ASP A 329 -13.77 2.78 -9.35
N PHE A 330 -13.52 4.03 -9.71
CA PHE A 330 -12.41 4.83 -9.20
C PHE A 330 -12.76 5.64 -7.94
N SER A 331 -13.92 5.43 -7.30
CA SER A 331 -14.34 6.20 -6.10
C SER A 331 -13.33 6.28 -4.96
N ALA A 332 -12.41 5.31 -4.87
CA ALA A 332 -11.36 5.27 -3.86
C ALA A 332 -10.18 6.23 -4.10
N SER A 333 -10.07 6.90 -5.26
CA SER A 333 -8.91 7.75 -5.58
C SER A 333 -9.17 8.63 -6.81
N ALA A 334 -8.28 9.58 -7.07
CA ALA A 334 -8.26 10.25 -8.37
C ALA A 334 -8.10 9.21 -9.49
N ILE A 335 -8.75 9.48 -10.63
CA ILE A 335 -8.66 8.64 -11.82
C ILE A 335 -7.21 8.68 -12.33
N PRO A 336 -6.62 7.51 -12.64
CA PRO A 336 -5.23 7.43 -13.04
C PRO A 336 -5.03 7.93 -14.48
N HIS A 337 -3.84 8.49 -14.76
CA HIS A 337 -3.43 8.82 -16.12
C HIS A 337 -3.30 7.53 -16.96
N LEU A 338 -3.75 7.57 -18.21
CA LEU A 338 -3.72 6.43 -19.12
C LEU A 338 -2.81 6.71 -20.30
N THR A 339 -1.73 5.95 -20.39
CA THR A 339 -0.80 5.97 -21.52
C THR A 339 -0.97 4.71 -22.37
N ILE A 340 -1.27 4.89 -23.66
CA ILE A 340 -1.37 3.80 -24.63
C ILE A 340 -0.22 3.94 -25.63
N GLU A 341 0.67 2.96 -25.61
CA GLU A 341 1.69 2.81 -26.64
C GLU A 341 1.10 2.13 -27.86
N LEU A 342 1.05 2.85 -28.98
CA LEU A 342 0.51 2.36 -30.24
C LEU A 342 1.64 1.88 -31.16
N PRO A 343 1.45 0.72 -31.85
CA PRO A 343 2.40 0.24 -32.84
C PRO A 343 2.43 1.17 -34.06
N ASN A 344 3.38 0.96 -34.97
CA ASN A 344 3.47 1.79 -36.17
C ASN A 344 2.18 1.73 -37.00
N LYS A 345 1.73 0.50 -37.29
CA LYS A 345 0.48 0.26 -38.01
C LYS A 345 -0.64 0.06 -36.99
N VAL A 346 -1.50 1.06 -36.85
CA VAL A 346 -2.72 0.98 -36.04
C VAL A 346 -3.84 0.44 -36.92
N ASP A 347 -4.61 -0.53 -36.40
CA ASP A 347 -5.75 -1.09 -37.12
C ASP A 347 -6.87 -0.05 -37.26
N ASP A 348 -7.59 -0.06 -38.38
CA ASP A 348 -8.66 0.90 -38.66
C ASP A 348 -9.75 0.89 -37.58
N ALA A 349 -10.09 -0.31 -37.07
CA ALA A 349 -11.05 -0.47 -35.98
C ALA A 349 -10.56 0.17 -34.66
N THR A 350 -9.27 0.03 -34.35
CA THR A 350 -8.66 0.68 -33.19
C THR A 350 -8.65 2.19 -33.36
N SER A 351 -8.28 2.69 -34.54
CA SER A 351 -8.27 4.12 -34.83
C SER A 351 -9.68 4.72 -34.75
N ALA A 352 -10.69 4.02 -35.25
CA ALA A 352 -12.08 4.45 -35.17
C ALA A 352 -12.58 4.51 -33.71
N PHE A 353 -12.25 3.50 -32.89
CA PHE A 353 -12.61 3.50 -31.47
C PHE A 353 -11.89 4.61 -30.69
N LEU A 354 -10.57 4.78 -30.88
CA LEU A 354 -9.77 5.78 -30.18
C LEU A 354 -10.18 7.22 -30.51
N LYS A 355 -10.78 7.46 -31.68
CA LYS A 355 -11.31 8.77 -32.06
C LYS A 355 -12.38 9.28 -31.10
N ASP A 356 -13.26 8.39 -30.65
CA ASP A 356 -14.40 8.74 -29.79
C ASP A 356 -14.14 8.42 -28.31
N PHE A 357 -13.05 7.71 -28.01
CA PHE A 357 -12.67 7.33 -26.66
C PHE A 357 -12.26 8.56 -25.83
N ARG A 358 -12.88 8.71 -24.65
CA ARG A 358 -12.59 9.79 -23.70
C ARG A 358 -12.13 9.21 -22.38
N TRP A 359 -11.03 9.77 -21.84
CA TRP A 359 -10.50 9.42 -20.54
C TRP A 359 -10.09 10.69 -19.78
N PRO A 360 -10.59 10.93 -18.55
CA PRO A 360 -11.51 10.09 -17.77
C PRO A 360 -12.91 9.85 -18.38
N PRO A 361 -13.65 8.83 -17.91
CA PRO A 361 -15.06 8.62 -18.31
C PRO A 361 -15.92 9.86 -18.03
N ALA A 362 -16.92 10.11 -18.89
CA ALA A 362 -17.77 11.30 -18.80
C ALA A 362 -18.57 11.39 -17.50
N ASP A 363 -18.97 10.24 -16.95
CA ASP A 363 -19.73 10.14 -15.70
C ASP A 363 -18.86 10.34 -14.45
N ALA A 364 -17.54 10.38 -14.62
CA ALA A 364 -16.61 10.51 -13.52
C ALA A 364 -16.40 11.98 -13.16
N TYR A 365 -16.34 12.27 -11.85
CA TYR A 365 -16.15 13.63 -11.35
C TYR A 365 -14.80 14.21 -11.80
N ASN A 366 -14.82 15.11 -12.78
CA ASN A 366 -13.65 15.80 -13.31
C ASN A 366 -13.91 17.32 -13.37
N PRO A 367 -13.73 18.05 -12.25
CA PRO A 367 -14.03 19.48 -12.19
C PRO A 367 -13.15 20.32 -13.11
N THR A 368 -11.99 19.79 -13.50
CA THR A 368 -11.02 20.48 -14.37
C THR A 368 -11.21 20.20 -15.86
N HIS A 369 -12.05 19.22 -16.23
CA HIS A 369 -12.23 18.75 -17.61
C HIS A 369 -10.91 18.41 -18.34
N VAL A 370 -9.85 18.05 -17.60
CA VAL A 370 -8.55 17.69 -18.17
C VAL A 370 -8.60 16.27 -18.71
N SER A 371 -8.19 16.08 -19.96
CA SER A 371 -7.95 14.77 -20.55
C SER A 371 -6.75 14.11 -19.87
N GLN A 372 -6.93 12.87 -19.40
CA GLN A 372 -5.87 12.08 -18.79
C GLN A 372 -5.39 10.97 -19.73
N LEU A 373 -5.58 11.13 -21.04
CA LEU A 373 -5.17 10.17 -22.07
C LEU A 373 -3.91 10.65 -22.79
N THR A 374 -2.89 9.79 -22.86
CA THR A 374 -1.72 9.96 -23.71
C THR A 374 -1.63 8.83 -24.72
N LEU A 375 -1.59 9.17 -26.00
CA LEU A 375 -1.38 8.20 -27.09
C LEU A 375 0.04 8.37 -27.64
N ARG A 376 0.88 7.32 -27.52
CA ARG A 376 2.25 7.32 -28.04
C ARG A 376 2.33 6.49 -29.31
N HIS A 377 2.28 7.14 -30.46
CA HIS A 377 2.33 6.45 -31.76
C HIS A 377 3.76 6.26 -32.26
N ARG A 378 4.12 5.04 -32.67
CA ARG A 378 5.47 4.71 -33.15
C ARG A 378 5.72 5.19 -34.58
N ILE A 379 6.89 5.83 -34.79
CA ILE A 379 7.36 6.27 -36.11
C ILE A 379 8.15 5.18 -36.87
N PRO A 380 9.13 4.45 -36.27
CA PRO A 380 9.86 3.40 -36.98
C PRO A 380 8.96 2.27 -37.50
N ARG A 381 9.14 1.90 -38.77
CA ARG A 381 8.33 0.88 -39.49
C ARG A 381 8.87 -0.54 -39.35
N ASN A 382 10.16 -0.66 -39.07
CA ASN A 382 10.81 -1.95 -38.92
C ASN A 382 10.30 -2.67 -37.67
N SER A 383 10.38 -4.00 -37.67
CA SER A 383 10.16 -4.81 -36.48
C SER A 383 11.16 -4.42 -35.42
N LEU A 384 10.69 -4.15 -34.20
CA LEU A 384 11.56 -3.80 -33.07
C LEU A 384 12.54 -4.93 -32.77
N THR A 385 13.78 -4.57 -32.43
CA THR A 385 14.66 -5.48 -31.72
C THR A 385 14.20 -5.58 -30.25
N GLU A 386 14.69 -6.59 -29.54
CA GLU A 386 14.39 -6.78 -28.11
C GLU A 386 14.85 -5.59 -27.26
N GLU A 387 16.00 -5.03 -27.63
CA GLU A 387 16.63 -3.88 -26.98
C GLU A 387 15.79 -2.62 -27.20
N GLU A 388 15.39 -2.36 -28.45
CA GLU A 388 14.52 -1.23 -28.81
C GLU A 388 13.14 -1.34 -28.14
N SER A 389 12.56 -2.54 -28.11
CA SER A 389 11.26 -2.80 -27.47
C SER A 389 11.34 -2.56 -25.96
N SER A 390 12.39 -3.08 -25.31
CA SER A 390 12.60 -2.93 -23.87
C SER A 390 12.88 -1.50 -23.45
N ALA A 391 13.77 -0.80 -24.17
CA ALA A 391 14.10 0.60 -23.89
C ALA A 391 12.85 1.49 -24.01
N ARG A 392 12.14 1.38 -25.13
CA ARG A 392 10.90 2.15 -25.37
C ARG A 392 9.86 1.94 -24.29
N PHE A 393 9.65 0.68 -23.89
CA PHE A 393 8.67 0.32 -22.86
C PHE A 393 9.04 0.95 -21.50
N LEU A 394 10.30 0.87 -21.09
CA LEU A 394 10.74 1.44 -19.81
C LEU A 394 10.77 2.98 -19.82
N GLU A 395 11.03 3.60 -20.97
CA GLU A 395 10.98 5.05 -21.18
C GLU A 395 9.55 5.62 -21.20
N SER A 396 8.52 4.77 -21.25
CA SER A 396 7.12 5.20 -21.33
C SER A 396 6.55 5.76 -20.03
N PHE A 397 7.22 5.46 -18.92
CA PHE A 397 6.84 5.93 -17.59
C PHE A 397 8.10 6.31 -16.81
N TRP A 398 8.06 7.49 -16.19
CA TRP A 398 9.08 7.91 -15.24
C TRP A 398 8.42 8.51 -13.99
N PRO A 399 8.63 7.94 -12.79
CA PRO A 399 7.94 8.41 -11.60
C PRO A 399 8.49 9.75 -11.12
N ALA A 400 7.63 10.77 -11.03
CA ALA A 400 8.01 12.08 -10.48
C ALA A 400 8.48 11.99 -9.02
N ASN A 401 7.84 11.12 -8.23
CA ASN A 401 8.32 10.74 -6.91
C ASN A 401 8.34 9.21 -6.82
N PRO A 402 9.51 8.56 -6.87
CA PRO A 402 9.60 7.10 -6.84
C PRO A 402 8.90 6.46 -5.64
N ARG A 403 8.79 7.15 -4.49
CA ARG A 403 8.14 6.60 -3.30
C ARG A 403 6.61 6.49 -3.43
N TYR A 404 5.98 7.35 -4.23
CA TYR A 404 4.52 7.47 -4.29
C TYR A 404 3.93 7.33 -5.68
N SER A 405 4.75 7.38 -6.74
CA SER A 405 4.32 7.24 -8.13
C SER A 405 4.64 5.82 -8.60
N HIS A 406 3.61 5.08 -8.98
CA HIS A 406 3.69 3.68 -9.40
C HIS A 406 3.06 3.51 -10.79
N VAL A 407 3.40 2.43 -11.49
CA VAL A 407 2.85 2.13 -12.82
C VAL A 407 2.13 0.80 -12.81
N LEU A 408 0.89 0.78 -13.28
CA LEU A 408 0.10 -0.41 -13.54
C LEU A 408 0.25 -0.78 -15.03
N VAL A 409 1.01 -1.83 -15.29
CA VAL A 409 1.23 -2.38 -16.62
C VAL A 409 0.09 -3.34 -16.94
N LEU A 410 -0.56 -3.09 -18.08
CA LEU A 410 -1.69 -3.86 -18.58
C LEU A 410 -1.42 -4.33 -20.00
N SER A 411 -1.51 -5.64 -20.23
CA SER A 411 -1.48 -6.21 -21.57
C SER A 411 -2.86 -6.09 -22.24
N PRO A 412 -2.94 -5.92 -23.57
CA PRO A 412 -4.21 -5.79 -24.28
C PRO A 412 -5.17 -6.97 -24.06
N GLN A 413 -4.65 -8.14 -23.69
CA GLN A 413 -5.40 -9.37 -23.45
C GLN A 413 -6.19 -9.37 -22.14
N VAL A 414 -5.96 -8.38 -21.27
CA VAL A 414 -6.59 -8.34 -19.95
C VAL A 414 -8.01 -7.78 -20.02
N GLU A 415 -8.91 -8.37 -19.27
CA GLU A 415 -10.19 -7.78 -18.88
C GLU A 415 -10.21 -7.58 -17.37
N LEU A 416 -10.54 -6.36 -16.92
CA LEU A 416 -10.53 -5.98 -15.51
C LEU A 416 -11.92 -5.98 -14.90
N SER A 417 -12.00 -6.35 -13.63
CA SER A 417 -13.21 -6.23 -12.81
C SER A 417 -13.51 -4.80 -12.43
N PRO A 418 -14.78 -4.37 -12.32
CA PRO A 418 -15.12 -3.03 -11.87
C PRO A 418 -14.49 -2.61 -10.53
N LEU A 419 -14.13 -3.55 -9.66
CA LEU A 419 -13.52 -3.28 -8.34
C LEU A 419 -12.00 -3.48 -8.31
N PHE A 420 -11.34 -3.75 -9.45
CA PHE A 420 -9.90 -4.05 -9.47
C PHE A 420 -9.07 -2.93 -8.82
N PHE A 421 -9.46 -1.67 -9.03
CA PHE A 421 -8.70 -0.53 -8.57
C PHE A 421 -8.77 -0.34 -7.05
N HIS A 422 -9.86 -0.78 -6.41
CA HIS A 422 -9.97 -0.80 -4.96
C HIS A 422 -8.93 -1.75 -4.37
N TYR A 423 -8.73 -2.92 -4.99
CA TYR A 423 -7.70 -3.87 -4.56
C TYR A 423 -6.29 -3.31 -4.74
N VAL A 424 -6.01 -2.69 -5.89
CA VAL A 424 -4.72 -2.04 -6.16
C VAL A 424 -4.44 -0.99 -5.09
N LYS A 425 -5.38 -0.07 -4.85
CA LYS A 425 -5.23 1.00 -3.87
C LYS A 425 -5.06 0.45 -2.46
N TYR A 426 -5.89 -0.51 -2.06
CA TYR A 426 -5.79 -1.15 -0.76
C TYR A 426 -4.44 -1.83 -0.56
N SER A 427 -3.97 -2.60 -1.55
CA SER A 427 -2.70 -3.32 -1.48
C SER A 427 -1.50 -2.38 -1.43
N VAL A 428 -1.50 -1.29 -2.21
CA VAL A 428 -0.41 -0.29 -2.17
C VAL A 428 -0.36 0.39 -0.81
N LEU A 429 -1.50 0.80 -0.27
CA LEU A 429 -1.57 1.44 1.04
C LEU A 429 -1.11 0.50 2.16
N GLU A 430 -1.63 -0.74 2.19
CA GLU A 430 -1.30 -1.70 3.24
C GLU A 430 0.15 -2.20 3.17
N TYR A 431 0.64 -2.59 1.99
CA TYR A 431 1.95 -3.22 1.85
C TYR A 431 3.11 -2.24 1.70
N MET A 432 2.86 -0.96 1.40
CA MET A 432 3.92 0.04 1.23
C MET A 432 3.86 1.20 2.23
N HIS A 433 2.67 1.57 2.71
CA HIS A 433 2.49 2.78 3.53
C HIS A 433 1.98 2.52 4.94
N SER A 434 1.64 1.28 5.29
CA SER A 434 1.31 0.94 6.66
C SER A 434 2.52 1.05 7.59
N ASN A 435 2.25 1.26 8.87
CA ASN A 435 3.26 1.29 9.92
C ASN A 435 4.05 -0.02 9.97
N ALA A 436 3.39 -1.17 9.75
CA ALA A 436 4.03 -2.47 9.71
C ALA A 436 5.02 -2.56 8.53
N ALA A 437 4.55 -2.20 7.32
CA ALA A 437 5.37 -2.21 6.11
C ALA A 437 6.64 -1.36 6.25
N VAL A 438 6.50 -0.12 6.72
CA VAL A 438 7.61 0.83 6.88
C VAL A 438 8.58 0.37 7.97
N THR A 439 8.07 -0.10 9.11
CA THR A 439 8.92 -0.44 10.27
C THR A 439 9.86 -1.58 9.96
N GLN A 440 9.34 -2.62 9.30
CA GLN A 440 10.09 -3.85 9.15
C GLN A 440 10.47 -4.13 7.66
N GLN A 441 10.35 -3.07 6.84
CA GLN A 441 10.98 -2.83 5.53
C GLN A 441 10.61 -3.80 4.40
N TRP A 442 9.36 -4.28 4.34
CA TRP A 442 8.92 -5.16 3.24
C TRP A 442 8.76 -4.43 1.92
N ASP A 443 8.39 -3.16 1.98
CA ASP A 443 8.27 -2.29 0.81
C ASP A 443 9.58 -2.26 0.01
N SER A 444 10.73 -2.39 0.69
CA SER A 444 12.05 -2.41 0.07
C SER A 444 12.30 -3.59 -0.88
N ARG A 445 11.54 -4.69 -0.76
CA ARG A 445 11.71 -5.92 -1.57
C ARG A 445 10.55 -6.19 -2.53
N LEU A 446 9.45 -5.47 -2.36
CA LEU A 446 8.27 -5.58 -3.19
C LEU A 446 8.54 -4.99 -4.59
N PHE A 447 8.71 -5.87 -5.57
CA PHE A 447 8.91 -5.50 -6.97
C PHE A 447 7.61 -4.99 -7.60
N GLY A 448 6.52 -5.71 -7.35
CA GLY A 448 5.20 -5.36 -7.84
C GLY A 448 4.06 -6.15 -7.20
N ILE A 449 2.84 -5.78 -7.56
CA ILE A 449 1.58 -6.38 -7.11
C ILE A 449 0.79 -6.83 -8.34
N SER A 450 0.64 -8.14 -8.51
CA SER A 450 -0.09 -8.74 -9.63
C SER A 450 -1.60 -8.71 -9.39
N LEU A 451 -2.37 -8.68 -10.48
CA LEU A 451 -3.84 -8.82 -10.46
C LEU A 451 -4.30 -10.18 -10.98
N ASP A 452 -3.52 -10.81 -11.85
CA ASP A 452 -3.73 -12.16 -12.34
C ASP A 452 -2.68 -13.13 -11.79
N ILE A 453 -2.93 -14.42 -12.02
CA ILE A 453 -1.98 -15.51 -11.74
C ILE A 453 -1.67 -16.18 -13.09
N PRO A 454 -0.39 -16.28 -13.48
CA PRO A 454 0.02 -16.97 -14.69
C PRO A 454 -0.46 -18.42 -14.72
N SER A 455 -0.89 -18.90 -15.89
CA SER A 455 -1.29 -20.30 -16.10
C SER A 455 -0.09 -21.23 -16.29
N THR A 456 1.06 -20.69 -16.68
CA THR A 456 2.31 -21.41 -16.92
C THR A 456 3.45 -20.79 -16.14
N HIS A 457 4.53 -21.54 -15.97
CA HIS A 457 5.81 -21.00 -15.52
C HIS A 457 6.35 -19.95 -16.51
N VAL A 458 7.35 -19.18 -16.07
CA VAL A 458 7.96 -18.08 -16.84
C VAL A 458 8.59 -18.55 -18.15
N ASP A 459 9.08 -19.79 -18.17
CA ASP A 459 9.63 -20.48 -19.34
C ASP A 459 8.54 -21.01 -20.29
N ALA A 460 7.26 -20.87 -19.92
CA ALA A 460 6.08 -21.43 -20.59
C ALA A 460 6.14 -22.95 -20.85
N SER A 461 7.02 -23.68 -20.15
CA SER A 461 7.25 -25.11 -20.42
C SER A 461 6.24 -26.01 -19.70
N LYS A 462 5.77 -25.57 -18.52
CA LYS A 462 4.88 -26.34 -17.64
C LYS A 462 3.73 -25.48 -17.13
N PRO A 463 2.54 -26.06 -16.91
CA PRO A 463 1.48 -25.42 -16.14
C PRO A 463 1.98 -25.02 -14.75
N PHE A 464 1.52 -23.88 -14.26
CA PHE A 464 1.86 -23.38 -12.92
C PHE A 464 0.68 -23.59 -11.98
N ASP A 465 0.93 -24.32 -10.89
CA ASP A 465 -0.03 -24.52 -9.82
C ASP A 465 0.33 -23.64 -8.61
N PRO A 466 -0.57 -22.74 -8.16
CA PRO A 466 -0.33 -21.88 -7.02
C PRO A 466 -0.09 -22.65 -5.71
N PRO A 467 0.78 -22.16 -4.82
CA PRO A 467 1.05 -22.82 -3.56
C PRO A 467 -0.15 -22.82 -2.63
N THR A 468 -0.31 -23.91 -1.88
CA THR A 468 -1.33 -24.04 -0.83
C THR A 468 -0.84 -23.54 0.52
N LYS A 469 -1.76 -23.15 1.41
CA LYS A 469 -1.40 -22.75 2.78
C LYS A 469 -0.79 -23.93 3.54
N LYS A 470 0.20 -23.65 4.39
CA LYS A 470 0.78 -24.65 5.29
C LYS A 470 -0.26 -25.06 6.33
N GLY A 471 -0.64 -26.35 6.34
CA GLY A 471 -1.50 -26.94 7.37
C GLY A 471 -3.00 -26.90 7.11
N SER A 472 -3.45 -26.50 5.91
CA SER A 472 -4.86 -26.59 5.50
C SER A 472 -5.10 -27.78 4.58
N SER A 473 -6.37 -28.21 4.46
CA SER A 473 -6.80 -29.13 3.39
C SER A 473 -6.47 -28.54 2.01
N SER A 474 -6.33 -29.41 1.01
CA SER A 474 -5.84 -29.15 -0.35
C SER A 474 -6.60 -28.08 -1.17
N SER A 475 -7.64 -27.45 -0.62
CA SER A 475 -8.47 -26.43 -1.26
C SER A 475 -8.15 -24.97 -0.86
N ASP A 476 -7.38 -24.76 0.21
CA ASP A 476 -7.11 -23.41 0.75
C ASP A 476 -5.83 -22.81 0.16
N THR A 477 -5.98 -22.21 -1.03
CA THR A 477 -4.92 -21.45 -1.70
C THR A 477 -4.84 -20.03 -1.11
N SER A 478 -3.62 -19.56 -0.83
CA SER A 478 -3.38 -18.19 -0.34
C SER A 478 -2.77 -17.31 -1.40
N SER A 479 -2.76 -16.00 -1.12
CA SER A 479 -1.77 -15.10 -1.71
C SER A 479 -0.36 -15.62 -1.45
N PHE A 480 0.54 -15.34 -2.38
CA PHE A 480 1.93 -15.81 -2.32
C PHE A 480 2.88 -14.79 -2.92
N LEU A 481 4.15 -14.93 -2.58
CA LEU A 481 5.23 -14.10 -3.08
C LEU A 481 6.06 -14.90 -4.06
N TRP A 482 6.38 -14.34 -5.21
CA TRP A 482 7.15 -15.05 -6.23
C TRP A 482 8.22 -14.14 -6.83
N GLN A 483 9.45 -14.64 -6.91
CA GLN A 483 10.56 -13.92 -7.52
C GLN A 483 10.36 -13.67 -9.03
N ALA A 484 9.47 -14.41 -9.69
CA ALA A 484 9.11 -14.13 -11.07
C ALA A 484 8.16 -12.92 -11.17
N PRO A 485 8.48 -11.91 -11.99
CA PRO A 485 7.54 -10.84 -12.33
C PRO A 485 6.49 -11.28 -13.35
N ASN A 486 5.43 -10.49 -13.46
CA ASN A 486 4.34 -10.69 -14.44
C ASN A 486 4.39 -9.59 -15.53
N SER A 487 3.80 -9.83 -16.69
CA SER A 487 3.64 -8.83 -17.75
C SER A 487 2.18 -8.53 -18.12
N ASN A 488 1.23 -9.34 -17.62
CA ASN A 488 -0.17 -9.21 -18.03
C ASN A 488 -0.90 -8.09 -17.28
N ALA A 489 -1.09 -8.23 -15.97
CA ALA A 489 -1.73 -7.20 -15.15
C ALA A 489 -0.97 -7.06 -13.83
N VAL A 490 -0.06 -6.10 -13.74
CA VAL A 490 0.81 -5.94 -12.56
C VAL A 490 1.16 -4.48 -12.31
N LEU A 491 1.09 -4.07 -11.05
CA LEU A 491 1.61 -2.79 -10.60
C LEU A 491 3.08 -2.94 -10.23
N TYR A 492 3.96 -2.21 -10.91
CA TYR A 492 5.37 -2.07 -10.53
C TYR A 492 5.56 -0.87 -9.61
N THR A 493 6.37 -1.06 -8.56
CA THR A 493 6.64 0.02 -7.61
C THR A 493 7.61 1.04 -8.22
N GLY A 494 7.38 2.34 -7.97
CA GLY A 494 8.22 3.42 -8.50
C GLY A 494 9.72 3.27 -8.24
N PRO A 495 10.19 2.89 -7.03
CA PRO A 495 11.62 2.77 -6.78
C PRO A 495 12.25 1.63 -7.60
N LYS A 496 11.48 0.55 -7.81
CA LYS A 496 11.93 -0.63 -8.55
C LYS A 496 11.86 -0.43 -10.05
N TRP A 497 10.94 0.40 -10.53
CA TRP A 497 10.92 0.86 -11.92
C TRP A 497 12.17 1.68 -12.26
N VAL A 498 12.55 2.63 -11.39
CA VAL A 498 13.78 3.43 -11.57
C VAL A 498 15.02 2.55 -11.59
N GLU A 499 15.11 1.58 -10.67
CA GLU A 499 16.23 0.63 -10.63
C GLU A 499 16.24 -0.29 -11.86
N LEU A 500 15.08 -0.74 -12.34
CA LEU A 500 14.96 -1.54 -13.57
C LEU A 500 15.41 -0.74 -14.80
N HIS A 501 15.00 0.52 -14.90
CA HIS A 501 15.43 1.40 -15.97
C HIS A 501 16.95 1.58 -15.96
N ALA A 502 17.55 1.86 -14.79
CA ALA A 502 19.00 1.99 -14.67
C ALA A 502 19.73 0.68 -15.02
N PHE A 503 19.23 -0.46 -14.52
CA PHE A 503 19.78 -1.79 -14.82
C PHE A 503 19.78 -2.08 -16.32
N VAL A 504 18.67 -1.79 -17.03
CA VAL A 504 18.58 -2.00 -18.47
C VAL A 504 19.50 -1.05 -19.23
N SER A 505 19.59 0.22 -18.82
CA SER A 505 20.51 1.19 -19.43
C SER A 505 21.97 0.68 -19.42
N HIS A 506 22.47 0.26 -18.26
CA HIS A 506 23.83 -0.28 -18.13
C HIS A 506 24.02 -1.60 -18.88
N LEU A 507 22.99 -2.47 -18.90
CA LEU A 507 23.05 -3.73 -19.63
C LEU A 507 23.15 -3.51 -21.15
N LEU A 508 22.36 -2.58 -21.70
CA LEU A 508 22.40 -2.23 -23.11
C LEU A 508 23.75 -1.62 -23.50
N GLU A 509 24.31 -0.75 -22.66
CA GLU A 509 25.66 -0.20 -22.87
C GLU A 509 26.73 -1.30 -22.87
N PHE A 510 26.64 -2.25 -21.93
CA PHE A 510 27.53 -3.41 -21.90
C PHE A 510 27.42 -4.26 -23.17
N GLN A 511 26.21 -4.51 -23.66
CA GLN A 511 26.00 -5.28 -24.89
C GLN A 511 26.63 -4.57 -26.10
N GLN A 512 26.32 -3.28 -26.28
CA GLN A 512 26.88 -2.49 -27.38
C GLN A 512 28.41 -2.40 -27.35
N THR A 513 29.01 -2.24 -26.17
CA THR A 513 30.48 -2.18 -26.04
C THR A 513 31.14 -3.54 -26.30
N THR A 514 30.50 -4.64 -25.89
CA THR A 514 30.97 -6.01 -26.14
C THR A 514 30.89 -6.36 -27.62
N GLU A 515 29.79 -5.97 -28.29
CA GLU A 515 29.62 -6.12 -29.74
C GLU A 515 30.66 -5.32 -30.53
N LYS A 516 30.89 -4.05 -30.14
CA LYS A 516 31.95 -3.21 -30.75
C LYS A 516 33.34 -3.84 -30.60
N LYS A 517 33.59 -4.52 -29.48
CA LYS A 517 34.83 -5.26 -29.22
C LYS A 517 34.87 -6.65 -29.89
N GLN A 518 33.81 -7.06 -30.57
CA GLN A 518 33.66 -8.39 -31.20
C GLN A 518 33.92 -9.55 -30.23
N SER A 519 33.61 -9.36 -28.95
CA SER A 519 33.72 -10.40 -27.93
C SER A 519 32.41 -11.17 -27.82
N ALA A 520 32.50 -12.45 -27.42
CA ALA A 520 31.33 -13.23 -27.10
C ALA A 520 30.64 -12.69 -25.84
N LEU A 521 29.31 -12.59 -25.87
CA LEU A 521 28.50 -12.23 -24.70
C LEU A 521 28.51 -13.39 -23.68
N PRO A 522 28.52 -13.09 -22.37
CA PRO A 522 28.40 -14.10 -21.33
C PRO A 522 27.11 -14.91 -21.45
N SER A 523 27.18 -16.20 -21.10
CA SER A 523 26.03 -17.12 -21.14
C SER A 523 24.84 -16.63 -20.29
N LEU A 524 25.12 -15.90 -19.21
CA LEU A 524 24.12 -15.31 -18.32
C LEU A 524 23.26 -14.23 -19.00
N ILE A 525 23.77 -13.61 -20.06
CA ILE A 525 23.01 -12.65 -20.89
C ILE A 525 22.29 -13.38 -22.02
N THR A 526 22.99 -14.27 -22.73
CA THR A 526 22.47 -14.95 -23.93
C THR A 526 21.39 -16.00 -23.62
N ASN A 527 21.50 -16.69 -22.49
CA ASN A 527 20.53 -17.70 -22.08
C ASN A 527 19.31 -17.03 -21.47
N LYS A 528 18.22 -16.98 -22.24
CA LYS A 528 16.94 -16.48 -21.76
C LYS A 528 16.20 -17.53 -20.96
N LEU A 529 15.57 -17.08 -19.88
CA LEU A 529 14.73 -17.91 -19.02
C LEU A 529 13.26 -17.65 -19.26
N VAL A 530 12.92 -16.43 -19.64
CA VAL A 530 11.58 -16.02 -20.01
C VAL A 530 11.26 -16.52 -21.42
N SER A 531 10.10 -17.15 -21.55
CA SER A 531 9.57 -17.55 -22.85
C SER A 531 9.39 -16.34 -23.76
N LYS A 532 9.64 -16.54 -25.06
CA LYS A 532 9.40 -15.54 -26.10
C LYS A 532 7.91 -15.18 -26.26
N ARG A 533 7.01 -15.89 -25.57
CA ARG A 533 5.60 -15.49 -25.43
C ARG A 533 5.45 -14.16 -24.67
N TYR A 534 6.38 -13.84 -23.78
CA TYR A 534 6.32 -12.61 -23.00
C TYR A 534 7.19 -11.53 -23.61
N PRO A 535 6.89 -10.23 -23.35
CA PRO A 535 7.72 -9.13 -23.81
C PRO A 535 9.18 -9.27 -23.36
N SER A 536 10.11 -8.85 -24.20
CA SER A 536 11.56 -8.91 -23.95
C SER A 536 11.99 -8.25 -22.64
N TRP A 537 11.36 -7.14 -22.25
CA TRP A 537 11.69 -6.43 -21.00
C TRP A 537 11.47 -7.27 -19.74
N LEU A 538 10.59 -8.28 -19.79
CA LEU A 538 10.32 -9.16 -18.65
C LEU A 538 11.54 -9.99 -18.26
N GLU A 539 12.42 -10.32 -19.22
CA GLU A 539 13.69 -11.00 -18.95
C GLU A 539 14.61 -10.11 -18.09
N HIS A 540 14.70 -8.83 -18.40
CA HIS A 540 15.49 -7.88 -17.62
C HIS A 540 14.90 -7.71 -16.20
N ALA A 541 13.58 -7.63 -16.10
CA ALA A 541 12.86 -7.57 -14.84
C ALA A 541 13.14 -8.82 -13.97
N LEU A 542 13.13 -10.01 -14.57
CA LEU A 542 13.45 -11.26 -13.89
C LEU A 542 14.92 -11.29 -13.43
N LYS A 543 15.86 -10.88 -14.29
CA LYS A 543 17.29 -10.82 -13.94
C LYS A 543 17.53 -9.90 -12.74
N LEU A 544 16.93 -8.71 -12.74
CA LEU A 544 17.03 -7.79 -11.61
C LEU A 544 16.40 -8.37 -10.33
N SER A 545 15.20 -8.95 -10.45
CA SER A 545 14.52 -9.61 -9.32
C SER A 545 15.36 -10.72 -8.71
N ARG A 546 16.08 -11.50 -9.54
CA ARG A 546 17.03 -12.52 -9.10
C ARG A 546 18.26 -11.94 -8.42
N ALA A 547 18.86 -10.90 -8.98
CA ALA A 547 20.06 -10.25 -8.42
C ALA A 547 19.79 -9.58 -7.08
N ARG A 548 18.57 -9.07 -6.85
CA ARG A 548 18.22 -8.35 -5.63
C ARG A 548 17.40 -9.15 -4.63
N GLY A 549 16.91 -10.33 -5.02
CA GLY A 549 15.97 -11.10 -4.20
C GLY A 549 14.62 -10.39 -4.06
N TYR A 550 14.19 -9.66 -5.08
CA TYR A 550 12.87 -9.04 -5.10
C TYR A 550 11.78 -10.08 -5.36
N TRP A 551 10.54 -9.72 -5.03
CA TRP A 551 9.38 -10.55 -5.28
C TRP A 551 8.18 -9.73 -5.71
N THR A 552 7.33 -10.36 -6.50
CA THR A 552 6.01 -9.87 -6.87
C THR A 552 4.97 -10.54 -5.98
N LEU A 553 4.03 -9.75 -5.46
CA LEU A 553 2.88 -10.24 -4.73
C LEU A 553 1.83 -10.77 -5.70
N TYR A 554 1.39 -12.01 -5.51
CA TYR A 554 0.30 -12.61 -6.25
C TYR A 554 -0.93 -12.80 -5.35
N PRO A 555 -2.14 -12.45 -5.84
CA PRO A 555 -3.38 -12.70 -5.12
C PRO A 555 -3.65 -14.20 -4.97
N SER A 556 -4.57 -14.57 -4.08
CA SER A 556 -5.08 -15.95 -4.06
C SER A 556 -5.84 -16.22 -5.37
N PRO A 557 -5.95 -17.48 -5.82
CA PRO A 557 -6.75 -17.83 -7.00
C PRO A 557 -8.20 -17.32 -6.97
N GLN A 558 -8.79 -17.29 -5.77
CA GLN A 558 -10.15 -16.77 -5.54
C GLN A 558 -10.21 -15.26 -5.74
N THR A 559 -9.21 -14.52 -5.24
CA THR A 559 -9.12 -13.08 -5.45
C THR A 559 -8.77 -12.75 -6.90
N ALA A 560 -7.79 -13.44 -7.49
CA ALA A 560 -7.34 -13.23 -8.87
C ALA A 560 -8.49 -13.31 -9.88
N GLY A 561 -9.35 -14.34 -9.78
CA GLY A 561 -10.51 -14.51 -10.64
C GLY A 561 -11.59 -13.42 -10.50
N LYS A 562 -11.54 -12.59 -9.46
CA LYS A 562 -12.40 -11.40 -9.29
C LYS A 562 -11.71 -10.09 -9.64
N LEU A 563 -10.42 -10.11 -9.98
CA LEU A 563 -9.63 -8.91 -10.30
C LEU A 563 -9.42 -8.75 -11.80
N ALA A 564 -8.87 -9.77 -12.43
CA ALA A 564 -8.47 -9.73 -13.83
C ALA A 564 -8.55 -11.12 -14.48
N VAL A 565 -8.90 -11.13 -15.76
CA VAL A 565 -8.85 -12.32 -16.62
C VAL A 565 -7.96 -12.00 -17.82
N VAL A 566 -7.14 -12.98 -18.22
CA VAL A 566 -6.30 -12.90 -19.41
C VAL A 566 -6.90 -13.80 -20.48
N HIS A 567 -7.30 -13.19 -21.59
CA HIS A 567 -7.93 -13.88 -22.72
C HIS A 567 -6.90 -14.27 -23.78
N ASN A 568 -7.08 -15.45 -24.38
CA ASN A 568 -6.10 -16.00 -25.32
C ASN A 568 -6.62 -16.13 -26.77
N GLU A 569 -7.90 -15.85 -27.00
CA GLU A 569 -8.56 -16.01 -28.31
C GLU A 569 -7.94 -15.22 -29.49
N MET A 570 -7.22 -14.13 -29.20
CA MET A 570 -6.49 -13.31 -30.18
C MET A 570 -5.07 -13.00 -29.67
N TYR A 571 -4.45 -13.96 -28.99
CA TYR A 571 -3.09 -13.79 -28.54
C TYR A 571 -2.14 -13.58 -29.74
N ARG A 572 -1.27 -12.57 -29.63
CA ARG A 572 -0.20 -12.31 -30.58
C ARG A 572 1.11 -12.23 -29.84
N ALA A 573 2.13 -12.88 -30.38
CA ALA A 573 3.49 -12.75 -29.88
C ALA A 573 3.94 -11.28 -29.86
N PRO A 574 4.78 -10.88 -28.88
CA PRO A 574 5.48 -9.61 -28.92
C PRO A 574 6.18 -9.41 -30.26
N GLU A 575 6.22 -8.16 -30.73
CA GLU A 575 6.68 -7.84 -32.09
C GLU A 575 8.14 -8.27 -32.32
N GLU A 576 8.99 -8.15 -31.30
CA GLU A 576 10.37 -8.62 -31.31
C GLU A 576 10.51 -10.12 -31.63
N TYR A 577 9.49 -10.93 -31.31
CA TYR A 577 9.48 -12.38 -31.47
C TYR A 577 8.51 -12.88 -32.54
N GLU A 578 7.82 -11.97 -33.24
CA GLU A 578 6.75 -12.31 -34.18
C GLU A 578 7.24 -13.26 -35.30
N LYS A 579 8.48 -13.08 -35.76
CA LYS A 579 9.07 -13.91 -36.82
C LYS A 579 9.40 -15.33 -36.37
N GLU A 580 9.62 -15.53 -35.08
CA GLU A 580 10.08 -16.80 -34.51
C GLU A 580 8.89 -17.67 -34.07
N ILE A 581 7.86 -17.06 -33.48
CA ILE A 581 6.72 -17.78 -32.88
C ILE A 581 5.65 -18.19 -33.92
N LYS A 582 5.61 -17.61 -35.12
CA LYS A 582 4.70 -18.04 -36.21
C LYS A 582 4.82 -19.53 -36.56
N ARG A 583 5.81 -20.25 -36.04
CA ARG A 583 6.06 -21.69 -36.24
C ARG A 583 5.56 -22.60 -35.11
N GLU A 584 5.17 -22.08 -33.95
CA GLU A 584 4.70 -22.88 -32.82
C GLU A 584 3.19 -22.68 -32.62
N GLY A 585 2.42 -23.77 -32.71
CA GLY A 585 0.96 -23.77 -32.61
C GLY A 585 0.47 -23.27 -31.25
N SER A 586 -0.73 -22.70 -31.24
CA SER A 586 -1.42 -22.24 -30.03
C SER A 586 -1.71 -23.40 -29.08
N VAL A 587 -1.18 -23.33 -27.86
CA VAL A 587 -1.55 -24.21 -26.75
C VAL A 587 -2.85 -23.69 -26.13
N ASP A 588 -3.89 -24.53 -26.10
CA ASP A 588 -5.14 -24.27 -25.40
C ASP A 588 -4.87 -24.04 -23.91
N SER A 589 -4.95 -22.78 -23.49
CA SER A 589 -4.96 -22.41 -22.07
C SER A 589 -6.40 -22.31 -21.60
N VAL A 590 -6.71 -22.91 -20.46
CA VAL A 590 -8.04 -22.81 -19.85
C VAL A 590 -8.31 -21.35 -19.44
N GLU A 591 -9.23 -20.71 -20.16
CA GLU A 591 -9.70 -19.36 -19.83
C GLU A 591 -10.58 -19.41 -18.59
N ARG A 592 -10.36 -18.46 -17.67
CA ARG A 592 -11.17 -18.32 -16.45
C ARG A 592 -12.18 -17.21 -16.67
N THR A 593 -13.44 -17.44 -16.36
CA THR A 593 -14.46 -16.39 -16.42
C THR A 593 -14.29 -15.44 -15.24
N LEU A 594 -14.51 -14.14 -15.49
CA LEU A 594 -14.44 -13.11 -14.45
C LEU A 594 -15.59 -13.31 -13.46
N ALA A 595 -15.26 -13.56 -12.20
CA ALA A 595 -16.26 -13.82 -11.17
C ALA A 595 -16.81 -12.49 -10.61
N ALA A 596 -18.14 -12.35 -10.63
CA ALA A 596 -18.83 -11.21 -10.04
C ALA A 596 -18.92 -11.33 -8.52
N GLY A 597 -18.81 -10.21 -7.80
CA GLY A 597 -19.09 -10.12 -6.37
C GLY A 597 -18.26 -9.07 -5.62
N PRO A 598 -18.58 -8.81 -4.35
CA PRO A 598 -17.84 -7.84 -3.53
C PRO A 598 -16.37 -8.23 -3.37
N LEU A 599 -15.47 -7.25 -3.48
CA LEU A 599 -14.01 -7.44 -3.33
C LEU A 599 -13.65 -8.00 -1.94
N LEU A 600 -14.30 -7.50 -0.88
CA LEU A 600 -14.00 -7.94 0.49
C LEU A 600 -14.31 -9.41 0.75
N GLU A 601 -15.28 -9.98 0.03
CA GLU A 601 -15.65 -11.38 0.16
C GLU A 601 -14.67 -12.31 -0.56
N SER A 602 -13.87 -11.81 -1.51
CA SER A 602 -12.77 -12.60 -2.10
C SER A 602 -11.47 -12.49 -1.33
N LEU A 603 -11.35 -11.57 -0.37
CA LEU A 603 -10.16 -11.44 0.46
C LEU A 603 -10.22 -12.36 1.69
N PRO A 604 -9.08 -12.93 2.12
CA PRO A 604 -9.01 -13.75 3.33
C PRO A 604 -9.56 -13.04 4.57
N SER A 605 -9.98 -13.82 5.56
CA SER A 605 -10.29 -13.32 6.92
C SER A 605 -11.24 -12.11 6.93
N ARG A 606 -12.31 -12.17 6.11
CA ARG A 606 -13.34 -11.12 5.96
C ARG A 606 -12.76 -9.75 5.56
N GLY A 607 -11.89 -9.72 4.54
CA GLY A 607 -11.40 -8.46 3.98
C GLY A 607 -9.99 -8.03 4.38
N THR A 608 -9.26 -8.85 5.14
CA THR A 608 -7.94 -8.51 5.63
C THR A 608 -6.87 -9.05 4.69
N LEU A 609 -5.95 -8.20 4.26
CA LEU A 609 -4.80 -8.62 3.46
C LEU A 609 -3.84 -9.43 4.34
N PRO A 610 -3.36 -10.60 3.90
CA PRO A 610 -2.42 -11.41 4.68
C PRO A 610 -1.10 -10.68 4.88
N ALA A 611 -0.44 -10.91 6.00
CA ALA A 611 0.89 -10.35 6.21
C ALA A 611 1.94 -11.12 5.38
N PHE A 612 3.05 -10.47 5.02
CA PHE A 612 4.07 -11.08 4.16
C PHE A 612 4.74 -12.33 4.76
N ASP A 613 4.83 -12.41 6.09
CA ASP A 613 5.40 -13.56 6.81
C ASP A 613 4.48 -14.79 6.82
N GLU A 614 3.18 -14.60 6.60
CA GLU A 614 2.19 -15.66 6.48
C GLU A 614 2.13 -16.27 5.06
N MET A 615 2.70 -15.58 4.06
CA MET A 615 2.62 -15.99 2.66
C MET A 615 3.71 -16.99 2.28
N PRO A 616 3.39 -18.01 1.45
CA PRO A 616 4.40 -18.82 0.79
C PRO A 616 5.30 -17.94 -0.11
N LEU A 617 6.61 -18.18 -0.05
CA LEU A 617 7.60 -17.51 -0.89
C LEU A 617 8.15 -18.51 -1.91
N LEU A 618 8.17 -18.13 -3.18
CA LEU A 618 8.64 -18.95 -4.30
C LEU A 618 9.88 -18.33 -4.97
N LEU A 619 10.84 -19.18 -5.32
CA LEU A 619 11.94 -18.84 -6.22
C LEU A 619 11.43 -18.62 -7.65
N TRP A 620 12.27 -18.07 -8.53
CA TRP A 620 11.91 -17.80 -9.93
C TRP A 620 11.37 -19.02 -10.69
N ASP A 621 11.82 -20.22 -10.34
CA ASP A 621 11.40 -21.49 -10.93
C ASP A 621 10.08 -22.05 -10.34
N GLY A 622 9.48 -21.35 -9.37
CA GLY A 622 8.24 -21.72 -8.71
C GLY A 622 8.42 -22.65 -7.50
N ARG A 623 9.65 -22.97 -7.09
CA ARG A 623 9.89 -23.78 -5.89
C ARG A 623 9.71 -22.97 -4.61
N THR A 624 9.00 -23.55 -3.64
CA THR A 624 8.82 -22.94 -2.32
C THR A 624 10.15 -22.82 -1.57
N THR A 625 10.43 -21.64 -1.04
CA THR A 625 11.65 -21.32 -0.32
C THR A 625 11.36 -20.53 0.97
N LYS A 626 12.42 -20.25 1.73
CA LYS A 626 12.39 -19.35 2.90
C LYS A 626 13.20 -18.09 2.59
N LEU A 627 12.90 -17.00 3.28
CA LEU A 627 13.57 -15.70 3.09
C LEU A 627 15.10 -15.80 3.10
N ARG A 628 15.69 -16.51 4.08
CA ARG A 628 17.14 -16.70 4.18
C ARG A 628 17.75 -17.39 2.96
N ASN A 629 17.04 -18.35 2.37
CA ASN A 629 17.52 -19.07 1.19
C ASN A 629 17.37 -18.20 -0.07
N LEU A 630 16.29 -17.41 -0.15
CA LEU A 630 16.16 -16.42 -1.22
C LEU A 630 17.31 -15.42 -1.17
N ASP A 631 17.69 -14.94 0.02
CA ASP A 631 18.81 -14.03 0.22
C ASP A 631 20.13 -14.64 -0.25
N SER A 632 20.41 -15.89 0.12
CA SER A 632 21.63 -16.57 -0.36
C SER A 632 21.63 -16.71 -1.88
N HIS A 633 20.51 -17.12 -2.49
CA HIS A 633 20.41 -17.24 -3.95
C HIS A 633 20.57 -15.89 -4.66
N ALA A 634 20.07 -14.80 -4.08
CA ALA A 634 20.24 -13.47 -4.64
C ALA A 634 21.69 -13.01 -4.57
N VAL A 635 22.37 -13.24 -3.44
CA VAL A 635 23.80 -12.95 -3.28
C VAL A 635 24.63 -13.74 -4.29
N ASP A 636 24.41 -15.05 -4.40
CA ASP A 636 25.14 -15.91 -5.34
C ASP A 636 24.95 -15.45 -6.79
N TYR A 637 23.71 -15.18 -7.19
CA TYR A 637 23.40 -14.69 -8.54
C TYR A 637 23.98 -13.30 -8.80
N SER A 638 23.93 -12.39 -7.82
CA SER A 638 24.54 -11.05 -7.94
C SER A 638 26.06 -11.13 -8.13
N TRP A 639 26.72 -12.10 -7.46
CA TRP A 639 28.16 -12.31 -7.58
C TRP A 639 28.51 -12.89 -8.95
N GLU A 640 27.74 -13.87 -9.43
CA GLU A 640 27.89 -14.41 -10.79
C GLU A 640 27.68 -13.33 -11.85
N PHE A 641 26.65 -12.48 -11.69
CA PHE A 641 26.38 -11.36 -12.59
C PHE A 641 27.53 -10.36 -12.61
N ARG A 642 28.00 -9.91 -11.44
CA ARG A 642 29.13 -8.96 -11.32
C ARG A 642 30.40 -9.51 -11.97
N ARG A 643 30.69 -10.80 -11.78
CA ARG A 643 31.86 -11.43 -12.40
C ARG A 643 31.73 -11.53 -13.93
N ALA A 644 30.55 -11.90 -14.43
CA ALA A 644 30.32 -12.13 -15.85
C ALA A 644 30.16 -10.84 -16.66
N VAL A 645 29.48 -9.83 -16.10
CA VAL A 645 29.07 -8.60 -16.78
C VAL A 645 29.88 -7.40 -16.29
N GLY A 646 29.98 -7.22 -14.97
CA GLY A 646 30.71 -6.08 -14.37
C GLY A 646 32.24 -6.20 -14.43
N GLY A 647 32.79 -7.38 -14.74
CA GLY A 647 34.24 -7.60 -14.86
C GLY A 647 35.01 -7.50 -13.53
N CYS A 648 34.33 -7.74 -12.41
CA CYS A 648 34.88 -7.46 -11.07
C CYS A 648 35.65 -8.66 -10.53
N GLU A 649 36.98 -8.58 -10.47
CA GLU A 649 37.83 -9.67 -9.94
C GLU A 649 38.13 -9.55 -8.43
N LYS A 650 38.02 -8.36 -7.85
CA LYS A 650 38.19 -8.11 -6.41
C LYS A 650 37.28 -6.95 -5.97
N LEU A 651 36.22 -7.28 -5.24
CA LEU A 651 35.24 -6.30 -4.76
C LEU A 651 35.49 -5.93 -3.30
N MET A 652 35.47 -4.63 -3.01
CA MET A 652 35.48 -4.13 -1.64
C MET A 652 34.08 -4.29 -1.01
N PRO A 653 33.95 -4.49 0.31
CA PRO A 653 32.64 -4.63 0.96
C PRO A 653 31.67 -3.46 0.68
N SER A 654 32.18 -2.25 0.46
CA SER A 654 31.41 -1.05 0.10
C SER A 654 30.82 -1.08 -1.32
N GLU A 655 31.36 -1.90 -2.22
CA GLU A 655 30.88 -2.10 -3.59
C GLU A 655 29.81 -3.20 -3.67
N LEU A 656 29.62 -3.96 -2.59
CA LEU A 656 28.63 -5.05 -2.52
C LEU A 656 27.23 -4.57 -2.08
N LEU A 657 27.14 -3.36 -1.54
CA LEU A 657 25.88 -2.79 -1.04
C LEU A 657 24.93 -2.50 -2.21
N PRO A 658 23.68 -3.03 -2.19
CA PRO A 658 22.69 -2.75 -3.22
C PRO A 658 22.39 -1.26 -3.36
N ARG A 659 22.46 -0.73 -4.58
CA ARG A 659 22.14 0.67 -4.90
C ARG A 659 20.94 0.76 -5.84
N GLN A 660 20.16 1.83 -5.68
CA GLN A 660 19.02 2.11 -6.57
C GLN A 660 19.45 2.39 -8.02
N SER A 661 20.70 2.83 -8.23
CA SER A 661 21.27 3.05 -9.56
C SER A 661 21.66 1.74 -10.27
N ALA A 662 21.57 0.59 -9.62
CA ALA A 662 22.07 -0.71 -10.11
C ALA A 662 23.57 -0.76 -10.47
N ARG A 663 24.31 0.36 -10.32
CA ARG A 663 25.75 0.48 -10.65
C ARG A 663 26.63 -0.51 -9.92
N ASP A 664 26.24 -0.94 -8.72
CA ASP A 664 26.97 -1.96 -7.96
C ASP A 664 26.94 -3.35 -8.63
N LEU A 665 25.99 -3.63 -9.54
CA LEU A 665 25.99 -4.85 -10.34
C LEU A 665 26.99 -4.80 -11.51
N PHE A 666 27.36 -3.59 -11.95
CA PHE A 666 28.29 -3.32 -13.05
C PHE A 666 29.67 -2.84 -12.56
N CYS A 667 29.84 -2.69 -11.24
CA CYS A 667 31.10 -2.29 -10.58
C CYS A 667 31.63 -0.92 -11.02
N GLU A 668 30.71 -0.01 -11.35
CA GLU A 668 31.00 1.38 -11.62
C GLU A 668 31.06 2.17 -10.30
N LYS A 669 32.02 3.09 -10.20
CA LYS A 669 32.08 4.05 -9.08
C LYS A 669 31.03 5.14 -9.28
N GLU A 670 30.48 5.64 -8.18
CA GLU A 670 29.70 6.89 -8.22
C GLU A 670 30.66 8.07 -8.36
N ASP A 671 30.28 9.02 -9.20
CA ASP A 671 30.91 10.34 -9.30
C ASP A 671 30.52 11.23 -8.11
#